data_AF-A0A8J6ENP0-F1
#
_entry.id   AF-A0A8J6ENP0-F1
#
_cell.length_a   1.000
_cell.length_b   1.000
_cell.length_c   1.000
_cell.angle_alpha   90.00
_cell.angle_beta   90.00
_cell.angle_gamma   90.00
#
_symmetry.space_group_name_H-M   'P 1'
#
loop_
_entity.id
_entity.type
_entity.pdbx_description
1 polymer ?
#
loop_
_entity_poly.entity_id
_entity_poly.type
_entity_poly.pdbx_seq_one_letter_code
_entity_poly.pdbx_strand_id
1 'polypeptide(L)'
;MVKMLVDLLMSQMKEKLVVTTCLQLTYVLMSKYDWRVPFATEGGVRAVLACMQEHESSAAIQHIGLASFIGDSKSMSAEQRRLLSLIIHNCLSELNAGMQHIQNTEVAPAPPLQDMDVASLLSSLKDVRLCRELLPSLERCVCDDASTLPCDISQLLTDPDFFLQLLSILEQLQSEKPLQLCIYRILHKTLELYPEEPIPWHQSIQPSVSTLTTSCAEKEIVQEVLHFLHSLALVSKDCAVLMCCLDAGSALKKVIERHGFKLPEAADLRDVLTDCEEHARVYKTISSSVLMSCLQMALEQIDDHRRHQQPIKVPLFAAFLRSLGRDSRAGQKQEKCWEKIEVSSNPHRVNKLTDGNPKSYWESSGSTRPHYINIFMQRGVVIRQLVLNVACEDSSYMPARVIVMGGENVSSISTELNAVNISSSASHIVLLENATRFWPVVQVKIKRCQQGGIDTRVRGLEILGPKPTLWPVFKEQLCRRTFLFYTSRAHCWGQEICEKKERLLQLFSRLNRALSYEQEFRDRFLPDDEAALALGRTCWEALISPLVKSITTADPAGVSPLNWLLTRYLENIQGARLPKTRASVFNSRVRRLTHLLVHVDTSPLNSTEQKPPSKTNEKSQDPVSPPVRTPGSGWSSMAGIAQCWQGVVRKQVQRFLEMAWNNVDLVPRLCSMYRALRCAMDEMFGQQTRFLLSLRLGFCEGMLQLSYLTALHVTEQFARYIDQLITAIRVDSSDLRSLEQLKEFLDFVLFLSDLELANSFEHFYRHYLADRLLSLGPCWLESSVVDHIGICFPNRFPQQMLKNLQEAKDLQREEHLFRLQERDRGVLSEEEDDEEEMVVEERSMLQYEGVKDADVQISVLSPRCWSISSLCYLDDPSKYLPETLSNPLLHFTDFYTKSKCSSTASPGLTSHTCA
;
A
#
# COMPACT_ATOMS: atom_id res chain seq x y z
N MET A 1 -31.07 10.67 24.10
CA MET A 1 -32.26 9.90 24.54
C MET A 1 -32.02 8.41 24.39
N VAL A 2 -31.72 7.90 23.19
CA VAL A 2 -31.36 6.48 22.95
C VAL A 2 -30.24 5.99 23.88
N LYS A 3 -29.13 6.73 23.98
CA LYS A 3 -28.01 6.39 24.88
C LYS A 3 -28.42 6.28 26.36
N MET A 4 -29.20 7.24 26.86
CA MET A 4 -29.74 7.22 28.22
C MET A 4 -30.62 5.98 28.49
N LEU A 5 -31.33 5.51 27.46
CA LEU A 5 -32.20 4.33 27.52
C LEU A 5 -31.38 3.03 27.55
N VAL A 6 -30.28 2.97 26.80
CA VAL A 6 -29.31 1.87 26.86
C VAL A 6 -28.59 1.84 28.21
N ASP A 7 -28.17 2.99 28.73
CA ASP A 7 -27.51 3.12 30.03
C ASP A 7 -28.45 2.72 31.20
N LEU A 8 -29.75 3.03 31.09
CA LEU A 8 -30.78 2.60 32.04
C LEU A 8 -30.98 1.08 32.04
N LEU A 9 -30.99 0.45 30.85
CA LEU A 9 -31.06 -1.00 30.74
C LEU A 9 -29.82 -1.67 31.33
N MET A 10 -28.62 -1.13 31.06
CA MET A 10 -27.35 -1.68 31.55
C MET A 10 -27.12 -1.50 33.05
N SER A 11 -27.65 -0.44 33.67
CA SER A 11 -27.40 -0.12 35.08
C SER A 11 -28.40 -0.74 36.07
N GLN A 12 -29.61 -1.10 35.62
CA GLN A 12 -30.71 -1.56 36.48
C GLN A 12 -31.09 -3.04 36.25
N MET A 13 -30.12 -3.89 35.95
CA MET A 13 -30.35 -5.29 35.54
C MET A 13 -30.93 -6.22 36.63
N LYS A 14 -30.90 -5.80 37.90
CA LYS A 14 -31.31 -6.65 39.04
C LYS A 14 -32.79 -6.55 39.41
N GLU A 15 -33.45 -5.44 39.07
CA GLU A 15 -34.84 -5.19 39.46
C GLU A 15 -35.82 -5.53 38.33
N LYS A 16 -36.41 -6.73 38.42
CA LYS A 16 -37.35 -7.29 37.45
C LYS A 16 -38.45 -6.33 36.98
N LEU A 17 -39.01 -5.52 37.89
CA LEU A 17 -40.10 -4.59 37.57
C LEU A 17 -39.60 -3.42 36.69
N VAL A 18 -38.44 -2.86 37.04
CA VAL A 18 -37.82 -1.73 36.32
C VAL A 18 -37.39 -2.16 34.92
N VAL A 19 -36.74 -3.33 34.80
CA VAL A 19 -36.34 -3.92 33.51
C VAL A 19 -37.55 -4.14 32.61
N THR A 20 -38.66 -4.67 33.15
CA THR A 20 -39.89 -4.90 32.38
C THR A 20 -40.48 -3.59 31.86
N THR A 21 -40.57 -2.54 32.71
CA THR A 21 -41.04 -1.22 32.26
C THR A 21 -40.12 -0.53 31.27
N CYS A 22 -38.79 -0.66 31.42
CA CYS A 22 -37.82 -0.09 30.48
C CYS A 22 -37.91 -0.78 29.11
N LEU A 23 -38.06 -2.11 29.07
CA LEU A 23 -38.23 -2.86 27.83
C LEU A 23 -39.56 -2.55 27.14
N GLN A 24 -40.65 -2.38 27.90
CA GLN A 24 -41.94 -1.93 27.36
C GLN A 24 -41.86 -0.52 26.77
N LEU A 25 -41.20 0.41 27.48
CA LEU A 25 -40.98 1.76 26.99
C LEU A 25 -40.12 1.75 25.72
N THR A 26 -39.08 0.93 25.68
CA THR A 26 -38.23 0.73 24.48
C THR A 26 -39.06 0.25 23.31
N TYR A 27 -39.88 -0.79 23.50
CA TYR A 27 -40.76 -1.33 22.46
C TYR A 27 -41.75 -0.27 21.93
N VAL A 28 -42.40 0.49 22.83
CA VAL A 28 -43.35 1.55 22.45
C VAL A 28 -42.64 2.69 21.69
N LEU A 29 -41.45 3.11 22.13
CA LEU A 29 -40.69 4.14 21.44
C LEU A 29 -40.18 3.67 20.07
N MET A 30 -39.76 2.41 19.95
CA MET A 30 -39.34 1.80 18.68
C MET A 30 -40.50 1.56 17.69
N SER A 31 -41.74 1.52 18.18
CA SER A 31 -42.93 1.48 17.34
C SER A 31 -43.33 2.86 16.79
N LYS A 32 -42.92 3.95 17.45
CA LYS A 32 -43.26 5.34 17.09
C LYS A 32 -42.14 6.10 16.38
N TYR A 33 -40.87 5.73 16.58
CA TYR A 33 -39.69 6.43 16.06
C TYR A 33 -38.67 5.45 15.46
N ASP A 34 -37.99 5.84 14.37
CA ASP A 34 -36.94 5.05 13.68
C ASP A 34 -35.60 5.04 14.46
N TRP A 35 -35.62 4.63 15.73
CA TRP A 35 -34.45 4.60 16.60
C TRP A 35 -33.72 3.26 16.63
N ARG A 36 -34.09 2.32 15.76
CA ARG A 36 -33.58 0.94 15.75
C ARG A 36 -32.10 0.83 15.41
N VAL A 37 -31.63 1.55 14.40
CA VAL A 37 -30.20 1.56 14.04
C VAL A 37 -29.38 2.29 15.12
N PRO A 38 -29.74 3.51 15.56
CA PRO A 38 -29.05 4.18 16.67
C PRO A 38 -29.00 3.35 17.98
N PHE A 39 -30.08 2.65 18.30
CA PHE A 39 -30.16 1.80 19.49
C PHE A 39 -29.24 0.58 19.37
N ALA A 40 -29.16 -0.03 18.19
CA ALA A 40 -28.25 -1.14 17.93
C ALA A 40 -26.78 -0.70 17.94
N THR A 41 -26.45 0.48 17.41
CA THR A 41 -25.07 1.00 17.38
C THR A 41 -24.58 1.45 18.75
N GLU A 42 -25.45 1.95 19.63
CA GLU A 42 -25.09 2.36 21.01
C GLU A 42 -25.05 1.17 21.99
N GLY A 43 -25.15 -0.08 21.51
CA GLY A 43 -25.06 -1.28 22.37
C GLY A 43 -26.38 -1.72 23.02
N GLY A 44 -27.52 -1.14 22.63
CA GLY A 44 -28.83 -1.48 23.18
C GLY A 44 -29.25 -2.94 22.95
N VAL A 45 -28.84 -3.55 21.82
CA VAL A 45 -29.06 -4.99 21.55
C VAL A 45 -28.37 -5.85 22.60
N ARG A 46 -27.15 -5.48 23.01
CA ARG A 46 -26.39 -6.17 24.07
C ARG A 46 -27.09 -6.02 25.41
N ALA A 47 -27.60 -4.82 25.71
CA ALA A 47 -28.31 -4.54 26.95
C ALA A 47 -29.61 -5.37 27.08
N VAL A 48 -30.40 -5.45 26.01
CA VAL A 48 -31.64 -6.26 26.02
C VAL A 48 -31.33 -7.75 26.18
N LEU A 49 -30.31 -8.27 25.49
CA LEU A 49 -29.91 -9.67 25.63
C LEU A 49 -29.36 -9.99 27.02
N ALA A 50 -28.59 -9.08 27.63
CA ALA A 50 -28.13 -9.23 29.01
C ALA A 50 -29.29 -9.19 30.01
N CYS A 51 -30.31 -8.32 29.83
CA CYS A 51 -31.53 -8.34 30.64
C CYS A 51 -32.30 -9.67 30.51
N MET A 52 -32.34 -10.26 29.31
CA MET A 52 -32.98 -11.55 29.07
C MET A 52 -32.20 -12.70 29.71
N GLN A 53 -30.87 -12.65 29.72
CA GLN A 53 -30.03 -13.64 30.40
C GLN A 53 -30.13 -13.55 31.92
N GLU A 54 -30.12 -12.34 32.50
CA GLU A 54 -30.22 -12.16 33.95
C GLU A 54 -31.61 -12.53 34.51
N HIS A 55 -32.63 -12.56 33.65
CA HIS A 55 -34.00 -12.94 33.98
C HIS A 55 -34.56 -14.05 33.08
N GLU A 56 -33.78 -15.12 32.86
CA GLU A 56 -34.15 -16.30 32.05
C GLU A 56 -35.49 -16.94 32.47
N SER A 57 -35.81 -16.94 33.76
CA SER A 57 -37.05 -17.52 34.31
C SER A 57 -38.30 -16.65 34.14
N SER A 58 -38.18 -15.42 33.63
CA SER A 58 -39.30 -14.48 33.48
C SER A 58 -39.84 -14.45 32.06
N ALA A 59 -40.92 -15.20 31.79
CA ALA A 59 -41.58 -15.22 30.49
C ALA A 59 -41.94 -13.81 29.98
N ALA A 60 -42.39 -12.90 30.86
CA ALA A 60 -42.72 -11.52 30.46
C ALA A 60 -41.52 -10.76 29.86
N ILE A 61 -40.32 -10.93 30.43
CA ILE A 61 -39.10 -10.25 29.97
C ILE A 61 -38.60 -10.90 28.67
N GLN A 62 -38.69 -12.23 28.57
CA GLN A 62 -38.35 -12.94 27.34
C GLN A 62 -39.25 -12.51 26.17
N HIS A 63 -40.56 -12.43 26.39
CA HIS A 63 -41.51 -12.05 25.35
C HIS A 63 -41.37 -10.58 24.93
N ILE A 64 -41.19 -9.65 25.87
CA ILE A 64 -41.04 -8.21 25.55
C ILE A 64 -39.67 -7.94 24.91
N GLY A 65 -38.61 -8.60 25.39
CA GLY A 65 -37.28 -8.56 24.78
C GLY A 65 -37.32 -9.04 23.32
N LEU A 66 -37.94 -10.20 23.07
CA LEU A 66 -38.12 -10.72 21.71
C LEU A 66 -38.97 -9.78 20.83
N ALA A 67 -40.04 -9.19 21.39
CA ALA A 67 -40.90 -8.24 20.68
C ALA A 67 -40.16 -6.96 20.29
N SER A 68 -39.19 -6.49 21.09
CA SER A 68 -38.34 -5.34 20.77
C SER A 68 -37.43 -5.59 19.54
N PHE A 69 -37.06 -6.84 19.28
CA PHE A 69 -36.32 -7.24 18.09
C PHE A 69 -37.21 -7.48 16.86
N ILE A 70 -38.40 -8.03 17.07
CA ILE A 70 -39.29 -8.52 15.99
C ILE A 70 -40.29 -7.45 15.49
N GLY A 71 -40.54 -6.37 16.25
CA GLY A 71 -41.60 -5.40 15.98
C GLY A 71 -41.70 -4.92 14.53
N ASP A 72 -42.94 -4.86 13.99
CA ASP A 72 -43.34 -4.61 12.59
C ASP A 72 -42.21 -4.37 11.56
N SER A 73 -41.82 -5.45 10.87
CA SER A 73 -40.80 -5.51 9.82
C SER A 73 -41.16 -4.76 8.52
N LYS A 74 -42.28 -4.03 8.50
CA LYS A 74 -42.83 -3.39 7.30
C LYS A 74 -42.21 -2.02 6.96
N SER A 75 -41.51 -1.34 7.86
CA SER A 75 -40.93 -0.01 7.60
C SER A 75 -39.44 0.03 7.22
N MET A 76 -38.70 -1.10 7.28
CA MET A 76 -37.24 -1.10 7.14
C MET A 76 -36.73 -1.38 5.71
N SER A 77 -35.74 -0.62 5.25
CA SER A 77 -35.03 -0.88 3.98
C SER A 77 -34.22 -2.19 4.04
N ALA A 78 -33.94 -2.81 2.88
CA ALA A 78 -33.19 -4.07 2.82
C ALA A 78 -31.77 -3.95 3.40
N GLU A 79 -31.14 -2.79 3.28
CA GLU A 79 -29.80 -2.51 3.83
C GLU A 79 -29.82 -2.37 5.34
N GLN A 80 -30.85 -1.73 5.91
CA GLN A 80 -31.03 -1.62 7.36
C GLN A 80 -31.30 -2.98 8.00
N ARG A 81 -32.08 -3.86 7.35
CA ARG A 81 -32.29 -5.24 7.82
C ARG A 81 -30.99 -6.06 7.80
N ARG A 82 -30.14 -5.84 6.81
CA ARG A 82 -28.85 -6.53 6.67
C ARG A 82 -27.86 -6.09 7.75
N LEU A 83 -27.79 -4.78 8.03
CA LEU A 83 -26.95 -4.23 9.10
C LEU A 83 -27.42 -4.70 10.49
N LEU A 84 -28.73 -4.71 10.74
CA LEU A 84 -29.29 -5.15 12.02
C LEU A 84 -29.10 -6.66 12.24
N SER A 85 -29.25 -7.47 11.19
CA SER A 85 -28.92 -8.91 11.20
C SER A 85 -27.45 -9.15 11.53
N LEU A 86 -26.54 -8.38 10.95
CA LEU A 86 -25.10 -8.49 11.21
C LEU A 86 -24.74 -8.12 12.66
N ILE A 87 -25.36 -7.08 13.21
CA ILE A 87 -25.15 -6.65 14.60
C ILE A 87 -25.71 -7.67 15.58
N ILE A 88 -26.89 -8.24 15.32
CA ILE A 88 -27.49 -9.30 16.16
C ILE A 88 -26.62 -10.55 16.12
N HIS A 89 -26.16 -10.97 14.93
CA HIS A 89 -25.31 -12.14 14.80
C HIS A 89 -23.97 -11.96 15.52
N ASN A 90 -23.35 -10.79 15.42
CA ASN A 90 -22.14 -10.48 16.18
C ASN A 90 -22.38 -10.46 17.70
N CYS A 91 -23.46 -9.83 18.19
CA CYS A 91 -23.77 -9.78 19.61
C CYS A 91 -24.08 -11.18 20.19
N LEU A 92 -24.77 -12.04 19.43
CA LEU A 92 -25.00 -13.44 19.81
C LEU A 92 -23.70 -14.25 19.81
N SER A 93 -22.80 -14.00 18.85
CA SER A 93 -21.50 -14.65 18.82
C SER A 93 -20.60 -14.24 19.98
N GLU A 94 -20.64 -12.97 20.40
CA GLU A 94 -19.87 -12.46 21.55
C GLU A 94 -20.42 -12.97 22.89
N LEU A 95 -21.74 -13.12 23.04
CA LEU A 95 -22.34 -13.74 24.23
C LEU A 95 -22.04 -15.24 24.31
N ASN A 96 -22.03 -15.95 23.17
CA ASN A 96 -21.60 -17.35 23.11
C ASN A 96 -20.10 -17.53 23.38
N ALA A 97 -19.26 -16.54 23.03
CA ALA A 97 -17.83 -16.56 23.33
C ALA A 97 -17.52 -16.32 24.82
N GLY A 98 -18.37 -15.55 25.53
CA GLY A 98 -18.24 -15.31 26.98
C GLY A 98 -18.51 -16.53 27.86
N MET A 99 -19.16 -17.57 27.32
CA MET A 99 -19.58 -18.79 28.04
C MET A 99 -18.53 -19.92 28.09
N GLN A 100 -17.32 -19.71 27.57
CA GLN A 100 -16.27 -20.75 27.63
C GLN A 100 -15.52 -20.80 28.97
N HIS A 101 -15.74 -19.86 29.87
CA HIS A 101 -15.27 -19.91 31.25
C HIS A 101 -16.47 -19.84 32.20
N ILE A 102 -16.63 -20.88 33.02
CA ILE A 102 -17.66 -21.10 34.07
C ILE A 102 -18.85 -21.96 33.58
N GLN A 103 -18.68 -23.29 33.63
CA GLN A 103 -19.56 -24.22 34.37
C GLN A 103 -19.07 -25.67 34.15
N ASN A 104 -18.25 -26.15 35.08
CA ASN A 104 -18.32 -27.55 35.52
C ASN A 104 -19.46 -27.59 36.53
N THR A 105 -20.69 -27.80 36.09
CA THR A 105 -21.80 -28.14 36.99
C THR A 105 -22.82 -28.98 36.21
N GLU A 106 -23.25 -30.05 36.86
CA GLU A 106 -24.09 -31.17 36.44
C GLU A 106 -25.18 -30.84 35.40
N VAL A 107 -25.29 -31.68 34.36
CA VAL A 107 -26.42 -31.71 33.41
C VAL A 107 -27.08 -33.09 33.46
N ALA A 108 -28.41 -33.08 33.34
CA ALA A 108 -29.31 -34.22 33.34
C ALA A 108 -28.94 -35.30 32.29
N PRO A 109 -29.27 -36.59 32.54
CA PRO A 109 -28.93 -37.68 31.63
C PRO A 109 -29.59 -37.52 30.26
N ALA A 110 -28.82 -37.81 29.20
CA ALA A 110 -29.31 -37.85 27.82
C ALA A 110 -30.53 -38.80 27.67
N PRO A 111 -31.51 -38.48 26.81
CA PRO A 111 -32.63 -39.35 26.55
C PRO A 111 -32.16 -40.68 25.93
N PRO A 112 -32.84 -41.81 26.20
CA PRO A 112 -32.49 -43.10 25.61
C PRO A 112 -32.63 -43.06 24.08
N LEU A 113 -31.68 -43.68 23.37
CA LEU A 113 -31.65 -43.79 21.89
C LEU A 113 -32.95 -44.32 21.26
N GLN A 114 -33.84 -44.94 22.05
CA GLN A 114 -35.12 -45.50 21.61
C GLN A 114 -36.19 -44.44 21.30
N ASP A 115 -36.01 -43.18 21.71
CA ASP A 115 -36.99 -42.08 21.54
C ASP A 115 -36.52 -40.97 20.57
N MET A 116 -35.40 -41.14 19.86
CA MET A 116 -34.80 -40.10 19.00
C MET A 116 -34.97 -40.37 17.50
N ASP A 117 -35.63 -39.45 16.79
CA ASP A 117 -35.72 -39.45 15.32
C ASP A 117 -34.34 -39.27 14.66
N VAL A 118 -34.14 -39.85 13.46
CA VAL A 118 -32.90 -39.75 12.65
C VAL A 118 -32.41 -38.31 12.49
N ALA A 119 -33.31 -37.36 12.23
CA ALA A 119 -32.96 -35.93 12.08
C ALA A 119 -32.49 -35.29 13.40
N SER A 120 -33.04 -35.75 14.53
CA SER A 120 -32.62 -35.28 15.86
C SER A 120 -31.24 -35.84 16.21
N LEU A 121 -30.96 -37.11 15.90
CA LEU A 121 -29.66 -37.76 16.06
C LEU A 121 -28.55 -37.07 15.23
N LEU A 122 -28.82 -36.77 13.95
CA LEU A 122 -27.91 -36.01 13.08
C LEU A 122 -27.67 -34.58 13.57
N SER A 123 -28.64 -33.97 14.25
CA SER A 123 -28.46 -32.64 14.85
C SER A 123 -27.62 -32.71 16.14
N SER A 124 -27.79 -33.76 16.95
CA SER A 124 -27.01 -34.01 18.15
C SER A 124 -25.55 -34.34 17.84
N LEU A 125 -25.30 -35.04 16.72
CA LEU A 125 -23.95 -35.38 16.25
C LEU A 125 -23.15 -34.17 15.74
N LYS A 126 -23.78 -33.00 15.58
CA LYS A 126 -23.09 -31.73 15.31
C LYS A 126 -22.54 -31.07 16.57
N ASP A 127 -23.03 -31.45 17.75
CA ASP A 127 -22.52 -30.95 19.03
C ASP A 127 -21.50 -31.94 19.62
N VAL A 128 -20.23 -31.52 19.64
CA VAL A 128 -19.08 -32.30 20.09
C VAL A 128 -19.26 -32.89 21.49
N ARG A 129 -20.06 -32.25 22.36
CA ARG A 129 -20.31 -32.74 23.74
C ARG A 129 -21.30 -33.91 23.78
N LEU A 130 -22.38 -33.84 23.00
CA LEU A 130 -23.40 -34.89 22.92
C LEU A 130 -22.89 -36.12 22.15
N CYS A 131 -21.99 -35.93 21.18
CA CYS A 131 -21.31 -37.02 20.47
C CYS A 131 -20.61 -38.02 21.40
N ARG A 132 -20.01 -37.54 22.51
CA ARG A 132 -19.23 -38.39 23.42
C ARG A 132 -20.06 -39.42 24.17
N GLU A 133 -21.34 -39.13 24.40
CA GLU A 133 -22.26 -40.03 25.11
C GLU A 133 -23.05 -40.94 24.14
N LEU A 134 -23.34 -40.44 22.93
CA LEU A 134 -24.16 -41.13 21.94
C LEU A 134 -23.37 -42.18 21.12
N LEU A 135 -22.11 -41.90 20.77
CA LEU A 135 -21.29 -42.80 19.93
C LEU A 135 -21.06 -44.21 20.54
N PRO A 136 -20.70 -44.35 21.83
CA PRO A 136 -20.53 -45.67 22.45
C PRO A 136 -21.85 -46.44 22.62
N SER A 137 -22.95 -45.70 22.76
CA SER A 137 -24.30 -46.28 22.85
C SER A 137 -24.77 -46.78 21.49
N LEU A 138 -24.43 -46.05 20.42
CA LEU A 138 -24.65 -46.46 19.04
C LEU A 138 -23.79 -47.66 18.64
N GLU A 139 -22.51 -47.71 19.03
CA GLU A 139 -21.63 -48.86 18.80
C GLU A 139 -22.23 -50.14 19.40
N ARG A 140 -22.72 -50.09 20.65
CA ARG A 140 -23.37 -51.26 21.28
C ARG A 140 -24.61 -51.73 20.50
N CYS A 141 -25.41 -50.80 19.98
CA CYS A 141 -26.58 -51.16 19.17
C CYS A 141 -26.23 -51.75 17.80
N VAL A 142 -25.08 -51.38 17.23
CA VAL A 142 -24.63 -51.86 15.90
C VAL A 142 -23.81 -53.15 16.01
N CYS A 143 -23.08 -53.36 17.11
CA CYS A 143 -22.16 -54.49 17.29
C CYS A 143 -22.71 -55.68 18.10
N ASP A 144 -23.67 -55.48 19.02
CA ASP A 144 -24.33 -56.62 19.69
C ASP A 144 -25.40 -57.20 18.76
N ASP A 145 -25.24 -58.46 18.34
CA ASP A 145 -26.18 -59.25 17.52
C ASP A 145 -27.49 -59.59 18.29
N ALA A 146 -28.11 -58.61 18.94
CA ALA A 146 -29.41 -58.74 19.58
C ALA A 146 -30.50 -58.64 18.50
N SER A 147 -31.34 -59.67 18.42
CA SER A 147 -32.40 -59.91 17.43
C SER A 147 -33.55 -58.88 17.36
N THR A 148 -33.30 -57.63 17.72
CA THR A 148 -34.26 -56.51 17.62
C THR A 148 -33.52 -55.23 17.23
N LEU A 149 -33.09 -55.13 15.97
CA LEU A 149 -32.80 -53.83 15.36
C LEU A 149 -34.11 -53.03 15.33
N PRO A 150 -34.19 -51.82 15.92
CA PRO A 150 -35.25 -50.89 15.58
C PRO A 150 -35.07 -50.53 14.10
N CYS A 151 -36.16 -50.60 13.31
CA CYS A 151 -36.16 -50.37 11.86
C CYS A 151 -35.51 -49.05 11.40
N ASP A 152 -35.26 -48.10 12.31
CA ASP A 152 -34.70 -46.78 12.01
C ASP A 152 -33.15 -46.76 11.96
N ILE A 153 -32.44 -47.68 12.63
CA ILE A 153 -30.97 -47.73 12.60
C ILE A 153 -30.47 -48.21 11.23
N SER A 154 -31.16 -49.15 10.59
CA SER A 154 -30.84 -49.57 9.22
C SER A 154 -30.95 -48.44 8.20
N GLN A 155 -31.87 -47.48 8.42
CA GLN A 155 -32.02 -46.29 7.57
C GLN A 155 -30.91 -45.25 7.86
N LEU A 156 -30.49 -45.14 9.13
CA LEU A 156 -29.38 -44.27 9.54
C LEU A 156 -28.03 -44.75 8.96
N LEU A 157 -27.76 -46.05 9.01
CA LEU A 157 -26.51 -46.64 8.51
C LEU A 157 -26.38 -46.62 6.99
N THR A 158 -27.51 -46.51 6.28
CA THR A 158 -27.57 -46.37 4.81
C THR A 158 -27.62 -44.89 4.36
N ASP A 159 -27.75 -43.94 5.29
CA ASP A 159 -27.77 -42.50 4.97
C ASP A 159 -26.35 -41.95 4.70
N PRO A 160 -26.07 -41.39 3.50
CA PRO A 160 -24.78 -40.79 3.20
C PRO A 160 -24.45 -39.56 4.07
N ASP A 161 -25.45 -38.79 4.55
CA ASP A 161 -25.19 -37.62 5.39
C ASP A 161 -24.70 -38.01 6.79
N PHE A 162 -25.17 -39.15 7.32
CA PHE A 162 -24.69 -39.74 8.57
C PHE A 162 -23.23 -40.19 8.44
N PHE A 163 -22.88 -40.86 7.33
CA PHE A 163 -21.52 -41.28 7.03
C PHE A 163 -20.55 -40.08 6.94
N LEU A 164 -20.93 -39.00 6.26
CA LEU A 164 -20.11 -37.78 6.16
C LEU A 164 -19.92 -37.09 7.52
N GLN A 165 -20.92 -37.13 8.39
CA GLN A 165 -20.82 -36.59 9.75
C GLN A 165 -19.89 -37.43 10.63
N LEU A 166 -19.95 -38.77 10.54
CA LEU A 166 -18.99 -39.64 11.25
C LEU A 166 -17.54 -39.36 10.83
N LEU A 167 -17.30 -39.16 9.52
CA LEU A 167 -15.97 -38.79 9.01
C LEU A 167 -15.53 -37.39 9.48
N SER A 168 -16.46 -36.42 9.52
CA SER A 168 -16.17 -35.09 10.06
C SER A 168 -15.82 -35.13 11.56
N ILE A 169 -16.47 -36.00 12.34
CA ILE A 169 -16.19 -36.18 13.77
C ILE A 169 -14.82 -36.85 13.97
N LEU A 170 -14.48 -37.83 13.13
CA LEU A 170 -13.18 -38.49 13.11
C LEU A 170 -12.03 -37.49 12.85
N GLU A 171 -12.22 -36.54 11.92
CA GLU A 171 -11.23 -35.48 11.65
C GLU A 171 -11.12 -34.44 12.79
N GLN A 172 -12.22 -34.15 13.49
CA GLN A 172 -12.24 -33.17 14.61
C GLN A 172 -11.66 -33.74 15.90
N LEU A 173 -11.81 -35.04 16.16
CA LEU A 173 -11.42 -35.72 17.40
C LEU A 173 -10.18 -36.61 17.23
N GLN A 174 -9.12 -36.07 16.62
CA GLN A 174 -7.85 -36.81 16.43
C GLN A 174 -7.14 -37.23 17.73
N SER A 175 -7.50 -36.67 18.88
CA SER A 175 -6.90 -36.96 20.19
C SER A 175 -7.69 -37.95 21.06
N GLU A 176 -8.95 -38.26 20.75
CA GLU A 176 -9.85 -39.05 21.60
C GLU A 176 -9.96 -40.52 21.13
N LYS A 177 -9.03 -41.34 21.61
CA LYS A 177 -8.85 -42.76 21.30
C LYS A 177 -10.10 -43.64 21.37
N PRO A 178 -10.93 -43.61 22.44
CA PRO A 178 -12.09 -44.50 22.52
C PRO A 178 -13.14 -44.19 21.45
N LEU A 179 -13.30 -42.92 21.08
CA LEU A 179 -14.27 -42.50 20.07
C LEU A 179 -13.80 -42.84 18.65
N GLN A 180 -12.50 -42.79 18.39
CA GLN A 180 -11.94 -43.30 17.13
C GLN A 180 -12.22 -44.80 16.97
N LEU A 181 -12.04 -45.60 18.03
CA LEU A 181 -12.37 -47.02 18.02
C LEU A 181 -13.87 -47.26 17.76
N CYS A 182 -14.76 -46.54 18.45
CA CYS A 182 -16.21 -46.63 18.22
C CYS A 182 -16.55 -46.39 16.75
N ILE A 183 -15.99 -45.32 16.16
CA ILE A 183 -16.27 -44.92 14.78
C ILE A 183 -15.77 -45.99 13.80
N TYR A 184 -14.55 -46.50 13.95
CA TYR A 184 -14.04 -47.54 13.03
C TYR A 184 -14.78 -48.87 13.17
N ARG A 185 -15.25 -49.25 14.36
CA ARG A 185 -16.08 -50.45 14.55
C ARG A 185 -17.46 -50.31 13.94
N ILE A 186 -18.10 -49.15 14.09
CA ILE A 186 -19.35 -48.83 13.41
C ILE A 186 -19.13 -48.90 11.89
N LEU A 187 -18.08 -48.24 11.36
CA LEU A 187 -17.74 -48.25 9.94
C LEU A 187 -17.46 -49.65 9.40
N HIS A 188 -16.73 -50.47 10.15
CA HIS A 188 -16.46 -51.86 9.77
C HIS A 188 -17.75 -52.68 9.73
N LYS A 189 -18.59 -52.59 10.77
CA LYS A 189 -19.84 -53.34 10.82
C LYS A 189 -20.85 -52.88 9.75
N THR A 190 -20.87 -51.59 9.41
CA THR A 190 -21.67 -51.09 8.28
C THR A 190 -21.22 -51.63 6.94
N LEU A 191 -19.90 -51.80 6.75
CA LEU A 191 -19.34 -52.37 5.53
C LEU A 191 -19.67 -53.88 5.40
N GLU A 192 -19.67 -54.61 6.52
CA GLU A 192 -20.07 -56.03 6.55
C GLU A 192 -21.56 -56.22 6.24
N LEU A 193 -22.43 -55.37 6.79
CA LEU A 193 -23.88 -55.51 6.67
C LEU A 193 -24.43 -54.99 5.33
N TYR A 194 -23.80 -53.96 4.74
CA TYR A 194 -24.30 -53.27 3.55
C TYR A 194 -23.20 -52.99 2.50
N PRO A 195 -22.58 -54.02 1.90
CA PRO A 195 -21.47 -53.85 0.95
C PRO A 195 -21.89 -53.24 -0.41
N GLU A 196 -23.16 -53.35 -0.82
CA GLU A 196 -23.65 -52.90 -2.15
C GLU A 196 -24.40 -51.55 -2.14
N GLU A 197 -24.60 -50.92 -0.99
CA GLU A 197 -25.27 -49.63 -0.87
C GLU A 197 -24.38 -48.45 -1.35
N PRO A 198 -24.94 -47.37 -1.93
CA PRO A 198 -24.20 -46.27 -2.58
C PRO A 198 -23.54 -45.29 -1.58
N ILE A 199 -22.98 -45.82 -0.50
CA ILE A 199 -22.26 -45.05 0.51
C ILE A 199 -20.91 -44.60 -0.09
N PRO A 200 -20.47 -43.34 0.10
CA PRO A 200 -19.24 -42.81 -0.51
C PRO A 200 -17.98 -43.28 0.23
N TRP A 201 -17.73 -44.59 0.23
CA TRP A 201 -16.59 -45.24 0.90
C TRP A 201 -15.22 -44.65 0.51
N HIS A 202 -15.07 -44.11 -0.70
CA HIS A 202 -13.86 -43.44 -1.14
C HIS A 202 -13.41 -42.27 -0.22
N GLN A 203 -14.34 -41.63 0.49
CA GLN A 203 -14.04 -40.50 1.36
C GLN A 203 -13.49 -40.91 2.73
N SER A 204 -13.66 -42.17 3.15
CA SER A 204 -13.10 -42.67 4.42
C SER A 204 -11.64 -43.08 4.32
N ILE A 205 -11.13 -43.30 3.09
CA ILE A 205 -9.76 -43.77 2.84
C ILE A 205 -8.72 -42.76 3.32
N GLN A 206 -8.90 -41.47 3.00
CA GLN A 206 -7.94 -40.43 3.38
C GLN A 206 -7.85 -40.24 4.91
N PRO A 207 -8.96 -40.10 5.67
CA PRO A 207 -8.94 -40.10 7.14
C PRO A 207 -8.31 -41.37 7.73
N SER A 208 -8.59 -42.54 7.16
CA SER A 208 -8.06 -43.83 7.62
C SER A 208 -6.54 -43.93 7.46
N VAL A 209 -6.01 -43.57 6.28
CA VAL A 209 -4.57 -43.54 6.03
C VAL A 209 -3.86 -42.48 6.89
N SER A 210 -4.52 -41.34 7.13
CA SER A 210 -4.00 -40.31 8.05
C SER A 210 -3.96 -40.81 9.51
N THR A 211 -4.93 -41.62 9.94
CA THR A 211 -4.96 -42.22 11.27
C THR A 211 -3.86 -43.28 11.43
N LEU A 212 -3.60 -44.08 10.39
CA LEU A 212 -2.47 -45.03 10.38
C LEU A 212 -1.11 -44.37 10.52
N THR A 213 -0.94 -43.16 9.95
CA THR A 213 0.33 -42.42 10.03
C THR A 213 0.51 -41.67 11.35
N THR A 214 -0.58 -41.18 11.96
CA THR A 214 -0.56 -40.40 13.20
C THR A 214 -0.62 -41.26 14.47
N SER A 215 -1.53 -42.23 14.55
CA SER A 215 -1.79 -43.09 15.72
C SER A 215 -0.97 -44.40 15.73
N CYS A 216 0.14 -44.43 14.99
CA CYS A 216 0.99 -45.61 14.76
C CYS A 216 1.59 -46.26 16.05
N ALA A 217 1.44 -45.64 17.22
CA ALA A 217 1.89 -46.17 18.51
C ALA A 217 0.90 -47.16 19.16
N GLU A 218 -0.38 -47.15 18.80
CA GLU A 218 -1.45 -47.85 19.53
C GLU A 218 -2.00 -49.03 18.74
N LYS A 219 -1.91 -50.24 19.30
CA LYS A 219 -2.23 -51.48 18.57
C LYS A 219 -3.70 -51.64 18.23
N GLU A 220 -4.60 -51.27 19.14
CA GLU A 220 -6.04 -51.51 19.02
C GLU A 220 -6.66 -50.67 17.89
N ILE A 221 -6.29 -49.39 17.78
CA ILE A 221 -6.77 -48.50 16.71
C ILE A 221 -6.19 -48.94 15.35
N VAL A 222 -4.89 -49.26 15.33
CA VAL A 222 -4.23 -49.71 14.10
C VAL A 222 -4.83 -51.02 13.61
N GLN A 223 -5.21 -51.94 14.50
CA GLN A 223 -5.91 -53.18 14.17
C GLN A 223 -7.26 -52.93 13.49
N GLU A 224 -8.15 -52.15 14.11
CA GLU A 224 -9.48 -51.88 13.55
C GLU A 224 -9.42 -51.11 12.23
N VAL A 225 -8.47 -50.19 12.08
CA VAL A 225 -8.26 -49.45 10.82
C VAL A 225 -7.71 -50.37 9.73
N LEU A 226 -6.78 -51.26 10.06
CA LEU A 226 -6.25 -52.26 9.11
C LEU A 226 -7.35 -53.23 8.69
N HIS A 227 -8.18 -53.68 9.63
CA HIS A 227 -9.27 -54.59 9.37
C HIS A 227 -10.34 -53.95 8.48
N PHE A 228 -10.73 -52.70 8.77
CA PHE A 228 -11.62 -51.90 7.93
C PHE A 228 -11.07 -51.70 6.51
N LEU A 229 -9.79 -51.29 6.36
CA LEU A 229 -9.18 -51.07 5.05
C LEU A 229 -9.00 -52.36 4.25
N HIS A 230 -8.70 -53.48 4.93
CA HIS A 230 -8.62 -54.80 4.30
C HIS A 230 -9.98 -55.26 3.78
N SER A 231 -11.04 -55.18 4.61
CA SER A 231 -12.40 -55.47 4.19
C SER A 231 -12.84 -54.57 3.03
N LEU A 232 -12.50 -53.28 3.06
CA LEU A 232 -12.85 -52.33 2.00
C LEU A 232 -12.11 -52.61 0.68
N ALA A 233 -10.84 -53.01 0.74
CA ALA A 233 -10.05 -53.37 -0.43
C ALA A 233 -10.56 -54.65 -1.10
N LEU A 234 -11.12 -55.59 -0.32
CA LEU A 234 -11.73 -56.82 -0.84
C LEU A 234 -13.12 -56.56 -1.47
N VAL A 235 -13.92 -55.66 -0.90
CA VAL A 235 -15.25 -55.32 -1.40
C VAL A 235 -15.18 -54.46 -2.68
N SER A 236 -14.25 -53.50 -2.76
CA SER A 236 -14.12 -52.60 -3.91
C SER A 236 -12.68 -52.46 -4.40
N LYS A 237 -12.42 -52.94 -5.62
CA LYS A 237 -11.13 -52.76 -6.31
C LYS A 237 -10.80 -51.28 -6.55
N ASP A 238 -11.80 -50.43 -6.78
CA ASP A 238 -11.59 -48.99 -6.97
C ASP A 238 -11.10 -48.31 -5.70
N CYS A 239 -11.61 -48.74 -4.54
CA CYS A 239 -11.12 -48.28 -3.23
C CYS A 239 -9.68 -48.75 -2.99
N ALA A 240 -9.31 -49.97 -3.38
CA ALA A 240 -7.92 -50.45 -3.29
C ALA A 240 -6.97 -49.62 -4.17
N VAL A 241 -7.37 -49.26 -5.40
CA VAL A 241 -6.59 -48.37 -6.28
C VAL A 241 -6.47 -46.96 -5.69
N LEU A 242 -7.53 -46.44 -5.07
CA LEU A 242 -7.50 -45.14 -4.36
C LEU A 242 -6.60 -45.19 -3.12
N MET A 243 -6.58 -46.28 -2.36
CA MET A 243 -5.64 -46.50 -1.26
C MET A 243 -4.19 -46.46 -1.74
N CYS A 244 -3.87 -47.11 -2.88
CA CYS A 244 -2.56 -46.99 -3.52
C CYS A 244 -2.27 -45.56 -4.02
N CYS A 245 -3.29 -44.84 -4.50
CA CYS A 245 -3.11 -43.46 -4.93
C CYS A 245 -2.76 -42.50 -3.77
N LEU A 246 -3.28 -42.77 -2.57
CA LEU A 246 -3.09 -41.99 -1.34
C LEU A 246 -1.88 -42.48 -0.50
N ASP A 247 -0.94 -43.20 -1.10
CA ASP A 247 0.31 -43.68 -0.48
C ASP A 247 0.13 -44.55 0.78
N ALA A 248 -1.00 -45.27 0.89
CA ALA A 248 -1.28 -46.19 1.99
C ALA A 248 -0.19 -47.26 2.17
N GLY A 249 0.45 -47.71 1.08
CA GLY A 249 1.55 -48.68 1.11
C GLY A 249 2.76 -48.21 1.92
N SER A 250 3.06 -46.91 1.92
CA SER A 250 4.16 -46.34 2.71
C SER A 250 3.81 -46.24 4.20
N ALA A 251 2.53 -45.99 4.52
CA ALA A 251 2.01 -45.99 5.88
C ALA A 251 2.00 -47.41 6.46
N LEU A 252 1.55 -48.40 5.67
CA LEU A 252 1.57 -49.81 6.00
C LEU A 252 2.99 -50.33 6.26
N LYS A 253 3.96 -49.96 5.43
CA LYS A 253 5.35 -50.33 5.64
C LYS A 253 5.88 -49.83 6.99
N LYS A 254 5.56 -48.58 7.38
CA LYS A 254 5.93 -48.02 8.70
C LYS A 254 5.24 -48.74 9.87
N VAL A 255 4.00 -49.18 9.69
CA VAL A 255 3.24 -49.94 10.69
C VAL A 255 3.84 -51.35 10.85
N ILE A 256 4.16 -52.03 9.74
CA ILE A 256 4.80 -53.35 9.71
C ILE A 256 6.20 -53.30 10.34
N GLU A 257 6.98 -52.26 10.04
CA GLU A 257 8.32 -52.04 10.63
C GLU A 257 8.28 -51.82 12.16
N ARG A 258 7.17 -51.28 12.71
CA ARG A 258 7.03 -51.01 14.15
C ARG A 258 6.37 -52.14 14.95
N HIS A 259 5.36 -52.82 14.41
CA HIS A 259 4.57 -53.83 15.16
C HIS A 259 4.90 -55.29 14.78
N GLY A 260 5.65 -55.52 13.69
CA GLY A 260 6.12 -56.84 13.25
C GLY A 260 5.00 -57.80 12.78
N PHE A 261 5.37 -59.06 12.49
CA PHE A 261 4.54 -60.16 11.96
C PHE A 261 3.34 -60.62 12.84
N LYS A 262 2.89 -59.80 13.80
CA LYS A 262 1.76 -60.12 14.70
C LYS A 262 0.38 -59.71 14.14
N LEU A 263 0.35 -59.15 12.92
CA LEU A 263 -0.85 -58.67 12.22
C LEU A 263 -0.89 -59.31 10.82
N PRO A 264 -1.53 -60.48 10.63
CA PRO A 264 -1.61 -61.14 9.33
C PRO A 264 -2.30 -60.24 8.28
N GLU A 265 -3.35 -59.51 8.70
CA GLU A 265 -4.13 -58.60 7.86
C GLU A 265 -3.30 -57.46 7.24
N ALA A 266 -2.20 -57.05 7.89
CA ALA A 266 -1.30 -56.03 7.34
C ALA A 266 -0.42 -56.56 6.19
N ALA A 267 -0.09 -57.86 6.21
CA ALA A 267 0.62 -58.52 5.12
C ALA A 267 -0.31 -58.80 3.95
N ASP A 268 -1.53 -59.26 4.23
CA ASP A 268 -2.55 -59.55 3.21
C ASP A 268 -3.01 -58.26 2.50
N LEU A 269 -3.25 -57.18 3.24
CA LEU A 269 -3.57 -55.87 2.66
C LEU A 269 -2.40 -55.31 1.83
N ARG A 270 -1.15 -55.51 2.27
CA ARG A 270 0.02 -55.10 1.48
C ARG A 270 0.06 -55.84 0.15
N ASP A 271 -0.20 -57.14 0.14
CA ASP A 271 -0.13 -57.96 -1.06
C ASP A 271 -1.26 -57.58 -2.05
N VAL A 272 -2.47 -57.31 -1.57
CA VAL A 272 -3.59 -56.75 -2.38
C VAL A 272 -3.26 -55.36 -2.95
N LEU A 273 -2.60 -54.50 -2.17
CA LEU A 273 -2.20 -53.18 -2.64
C LEU A 273 -1.05 -53.25 -3.67
N THR A 274 -0.12 -54.20 -3.55
CA THR A 274 0.94 -54.40 -4.56
C THR A 274 0.37 -54.78 -5.92
N ASP A 275 -0.68 -55.59 -5.96
CA ASP A 275 -1.38 -55.93 -7.21
C ASP A 275 -2.11 -54.71 -7.82
N CYS A 276 -2.53 -53.76 -6.98
CA CYS A 276 -3.23 -52.54 -7.40
C CYS A 276 -2.29 -51.37 -7.76
N GLU A 277 -0.98 -51.47 -7.51
CA GLU A 277 -0.01 -50.38 -7.77
C GLU A 277 0.06 -50.00 -9.26
N GLU A 278 0.06 -50.98 -10.17
CA GLU A 278 0.13 -50.71 -11.61
C GLU A 278 -1.13 -49.96 -12.10
N HIS A 279 -2.31 -50.32 -11.58
CA HIS A 279 -3.57 -49.64 -11.86
C HIS A 279 -3.59 -48.21 -11.29
N ALA A 280 -3.03 -48.01 -10.09
CA ALA A 280 -2.89 -46.69 -9.48
C ALA A 280 -1.92 -45.79 -10.25
N ARG A 281 -0.82 -46.33 -10.79
CA ARG A 281 0.11 -45.58 -11.66
C ARG A 281 -0.56 -45.13 -12.95
N VAL A 282 -1.33 -46.02 -13.58
CA VAL A 282 -2.12 -45.68 -14.78
C VAL A 282 -3.17 -44.60 -14.44
N TYR A 283 -3.89 -44.74 -13.33
CA TYR A 283 -4.87 -43.74 -12.87
C TYR A 283 -4.23 -42.37 -12.59
N LYS A 284 -3.09 -42.31 -11.89
CA LYS A 284 -2.33 -41.06 -11.68
C LYS A 284 -1.89 -40.43 -13.00
N THR A 285 -1.45 -41.23 -13.97
CA THR A 285 -1.00 -40.77 -15.28
C THR A 285 -2.16 -40.22 -16.13
N ILE A 286 -3.30 -40.90 -16.14
CA ILE A 286 -4.52 -40.48 -16.85
C ILE A 286 -5.13 -39.23 -16.18
N SER A 287 -5.22 -39.20 -14.85
CA SER A 287 -5.73 -38.04 -14.13
C SER A 287 -4.89 -36.78 -14.41
N SER A 288 -3.56 -36.90 -14.40
CA SER A 288 -2.65 -35.80 -14.75
C SER A 288 -2.81 -35.37 -16.22
N SER A 289 -2.91 -36.31 -17.17
CA SER A 289 -3.05 -35.98 -18.60
C SER A 289 -4.41 -35.35 -18.94
N VAL A 290 -5.49 -35.81 -18.29
CA VAL A 290 -6.84 -35.24 -18.42
C VAL A 290 -6.88 -33.85 -17.80
N LEU A 291 -6.32 -33.64 -16.60
CA LEU A 291 -6.22 -32.32 -15.97
C LEU A 291 -5.43 -31.35 -16.85
N MET A 292 -4.30 -31.77 -17.42
CA MET A 292 -3.53 -30.95 -18.35
C MET A 292 -4.31 -30.59 -19.61
N SER A 293 -5.11 -31.51 -20.14
CA SER A 293 -5.99 -31.27 -21.29
C SER A 293 -7.14 -30.32 -20.95
N CYS A 294 -7.71 -30.40 -19.74
CA CYS A 294 -8.71 -29.45 -19.23
C CYS A 294 -8.12 -28.04 -19.05
N LEU A 295 -6.88 -27.93 -18.54
CA LEU A 295 -6.17 -26.65 -18.43
C LEU A 295 -5.90 -26.04 -19.80
N GLN A 296 -5.44 -26.85 -20.76
CA GLN A 296 -5.21 -26.43 -22.13
C GLN A 296 -6.51 -25.90 -22.78
N MET A 297 -7.61 -26.67 -22.67
CA MET A 297 -8.93 -26.27 -23.16
C MET A 297 -9.40 -24.98 -22.50
N ALA A 298 -9.24 -24.84 -21.17
CA ALA A 298 -9.59 -23.63 -20.45
C ALA A 298 -8.83 -22.40 -20.97
N LEU A 299 -7.52 -22.52 -21.17
CA LEU A 299 -6.70 -21.45 -21.72
C LEU A 299 -7.08 -21.10 -23.18
N GLU A 300 -7.37 -22.10 -24.01
CA GLU A 300 -7.82 -21.89 -25.39
C GLU A 300 -9.18 -21.18 -25.47
N GLN A 301 -10.11 -21.51 -24.57
CA GLN A 301 -11.41 -20.84 -24.50
C GLN A 301 -11.27 -19.38 -24.03
N ILE A 302 -10.32 -19.07 -23.15
CA ILE A 302 -9.99 -17.68 -22.80
C ILE A 302 -9.44 -16.93 -24.01
N ASP A 303 -8.57 -17.56 -24.79
CA ASP A 303 -7.99 -16.95 -26.00
C ASP A 303 -9.06 -16.73 -27.09
N ASP A 304 -9.99 -17.67 -27.27
CA ASP A 304 -11.12 -17.53 -28.19
C ASP A 304 -12.11 -16.47 -27.74
N HIS A 305 -12.37 -16.38 -26.43
CA HIS A 305 -13.16 -15.30 -25.84
C HIS A 305 -12.51 -13.94 -26.11
N ARG A 306 -11.18 -13.81 -26.02
CA ARG A 306 -10.45 -12.57 -26.33
C ARG A 306 -10.47 -12.19 -27.81
N ARG A 307 -10.35 -13.19 -28.70
CA ARG A 307 -10.33 -13.00 -30.16
C ARG A 307 -11.70 -12.59 -30.69
N HIS A 308 -12.76 -13.29 -30.28
CA HIS A 308 -14.08 -13.16 -30.88
C HIS A 308 -15.11 -12.43 -30.00
N GLN A 309 -14.78 -12.15 -28.73
CA GLN A 309 -15.69 -11.57 -27.74
C GLN A 309 -16.99 -12.35 -27.52
N GLN A 310 -16.95 -13.66 -27.72
CA GLN A 310 -18.07 -14.56 -27.42
C GLN A 310 -17.92 -15.12 -26.02
N PRO A 311 -18.97 -15.15 -25.17
CA PRO A 311 -18.87 -15.64 -23.80
C PRO A 311 -18.27 -17.06 -23.73
N ILE A 312 -17.50 -17.34 -22.68
CA ILE A 312 -16.91 -18.67 -22.44
C ILE A 312 -18.06 -19.68 -22.31
N LYS A 313 -18.09 -20.67 -23.21
CA LYS A 313 -19.18 -21.67 -23.30
C LYS A 313 -18.93 -22.92 -22.46
N VAL A 314 -17.84 -22.96 -21.69
CA VAL A 314 -17.48 -24.13 -20.87
C VAL A 314 -18.38 -24.17 -19.61
N PRO A 315 -19.19 -25.23 -19.43
CA PRO A 315 -19.97 -25.42 -18.21
C PRO A 315 -19.05 -25.51 -17.00
N LEU A 316 -19.46 -24.94 -15.86
CA LEU A 316 -18.70 -25.00 -14.59
C LEU A 316 -17.28 -24.41 -14.63
N PHE A 317 -16.93 -23.63 -15.66
CA PHE A 317 -15.60 -23.02 -15.81
C PHE A 317 -15.14 -22.24 -14.56
N ALA A 318 -16.05 -21.46 -13.96
CA ALA A 318 -15.75 -20.73 -12.73
C ALA A 318 -15.54 -21.66 -11.51
N ALA A 319 -16.24 -22.79 -11.45
CA ALA A 319 -16.05 -23.78 -10.40
C ALA A 319 -14.69 -24.50 -10.54
N PHE A 320 -14.29 -24.82 -11.78
CA PHE A 320 -12.98 -25.41 -12.08
C PHE A 320 -11.81 -24.50 -11.69
N LEU A 321 -11.86 -23.21 -12.01
CA LEU A 321 -10.81 -22.27 -11.59
C LEU A 321 -10.76 -22.09 -10.07
N ARG A 322 -11.92 -22.10 -9.40
CA ARG A 322 -11.99 -22.04 -7.93
C ARG A 322 -11.46 -23.30 -7.27
N SER A 323 -11.70 -24.49 -7.83
CA SER A 323 -11.15 -25.74 -7.27
C SER A 323 -9.63 -25.78 -7.39
N LEU A 324 -9.07 -25.35 -8.53
CA LEU A 324 -7.62 -25.22 -8.70
C LEU A 324 -7.00 -24.24 -7.68
N GLY A 325 -7.68 -23.12 -7.38
CA GLY A 325 -7.21 -22.13 -6.40
C GLY A 325 -7.34 -22.58 -4.94
N ARG A 326 -8.32 -23.46 -4.61
CA ARG A 326 -8.60 -23.91 -3.24
C ARG A 326 -7.48 -24.79 -2.67
N ASP A 327 -6.86 -25.63 -3.49
CA ASP A 327 -5.75 -26.50 -3.10
C ASP A 327 -4.45 -25.74 -2.80
N SER A 328 -4.35 -24.47 -3.21
CA SER A 328 -3.19 -23.60 -2.92
C SER A 328 -3.22 -23.00 -1.50
N ARG A 329 -4.41 -22.89 -0.89
CA ARG A 329 -4.62 -22.25 0.42
C ARG A 329 -4.56 -23.22 1.61
N ALA A 330 -4.85 -24.50 1.40
CA ALA A 330 -4.76 -25.51 2.45
C ALA A 330 -3.29 -25.86 2.71
N GLY A 331 -2.69 -25.17 3.69
CA GLY A 331 -1.42 -25.55 4.31
C GLY A 331 -1.55 -26.85 5.11
N GLN A 332 -1.93 -27.95 4.45
CA GLN A 332 -1.77 -29.27 5.03
C GLN A 332 -0.28 -29.60 5.10
N LYS A 333 0.19 -29.91 6.31
CA LYS A 333 1.54 -30.39 6.57
C LYS A 333 1.84 -31.64 5.73
N GLN A 334 3.08 -31.67 5.26
CA GLN A 334 3.91 -32.84 4.94
C GLN A 334 3.59 -33.63 3.66
N GLU A 335 4.22 -33.20 2.57
CA GLU A 335 4.91 -34.11 1.66
C GLU A 335 6.31 -33.55 1.30
N LYS A 336 7.21 -34.44 0.91
CA LYS A 336 8.63 -34.18 0.64
C LYS A 336 8.79 -33.19 -0.53
N CYS A 337 9.02 -31.91 -0.26
CA CYS A 337 9.17 -30.85 -1.27
C CYS A 337 10.53 -30.83 -2.02
N TRP A 338 11.36 -31.87 -1.82
CA TRP A 338 12.72 -31.98 -2.33
C TRP A 338 12.96 -33.39 -2.89
N GLU A 339 13.74 -33.49 -3.96
CA GLU A 339 14.06 -34.74 -4.66
C GLU A 339 15.15 -35.52 -3.92
N LYS A 340 16.27 -34.83 -3.62
CA LYS A 340 17.49 -35.40 -3.04
C LYS A 340 18.18 -34.40 -2.10
N ILE A 341 18.91 -34.91 -1.11
CA ILE A 341 19.86 -34.13 -0.29
C ILE A 341 21.25 -34.74 -0.44
N GLU A 342 22.25 -33.91 -0.68
CA GLU A 342 23.67 -34.28 -0.70
C GLU A 342 24.42 -33.48 0.35
N VAL A 343 25.46 -34.07 0.93
CA VAL A 343 26.27 -33.46 1.99
C VAL A 343 27.74 -33.50 1.62
N SER A 344 28.53 -32.62 2.23
CA SER A 344 29.97 -32.50 1.97
C SER A 344 30.80 -33.70 2.43
N SER A 345 30.35 -34.41 3.47
CA SER A 345 31.08 -35.54 4.09
C SER A 345 30.11 -36.46 4.84
N ASN A 346 30.53 -37.70 5.11
CA ASN A 346 29.71 -38.72 5.77
C ASN A 346 28.31 -38.93 5.15
N PRO A 347 28.21 -39.33 3.86
CA PRO A 347 26.93 -39.49 3.16
C PRO A 347 26.04 -40.57 3.79
N HIS A 348 26.62 -41.56 4.49
CA HIS A 348 25.86 -42.59 5.18
C HIS A 348 24.98 -42.07 6.34
N ARG A 349 25.24 -40.85 6.85
CA ARG A 349 24.48 -40.22 7.93
C ARG A 349 23.46 -39.18 7.44
N VAL A 350 23.29 -38.99 6.13
CA VAL A 350 22.38 -37.97 5.55
C VAL A 350 20.94 -38.16 5.99
N ASN A 351 20.49 -39.41 6.11
CA ASN A 351 19.11 -39.71 6.52
C ASN A 351 18.77 -39.16 7.92
N LYS A 352 19.80 -38.91 8.77
CA LYS A 352 19.63 -38.30 10.09
C LYS A 352 19.29 -36.81 10.04
N LEU A 353 19.45 -36.16 8.89
CA LEU A 353 19.02 -34.76 8.72
C LEU A 353 17.50 -34.65 8.60
N THR A 354 16.80 -35.70 8.16
CA THR A 354 15.37 -35.65 7.82
C THR A 354 14.54 -36.67 8.59
N ASP A 355 15.11 -37.33 9.61
CA ASP A 355 14.43 -38.36 10.40
C ASP A 355 13.50 -37.78 11.50
N GLY A 356 13.55 -36.46 11.73
CA GLY A 356 12.74 -35.77 12.74
C GLY A 356 13.12 -36.11 14.18
N ASN A 357 14.24 -36.80 14.40
CA ASN A 357 14.68 -37.20 15.73
C ASN A 357 15.72 -36.21 16.29
N PRO A 358 15.41 -35.45 17.36
CA PRO A 358 16.34 -34.44 17.89
C PRO A 358 17.64 -35.03 18.48
N LYS A 359 17.69 -36.35 18.71
CA LYS A 359 18.88 -37.04 19.24
C LYS A 359 19.83 -37.53 18.14
N SER A 360 19.38 -37.67 16.91
CA SER A 360 20.25 -38.03 15.78
C SER A 360 20.97 -36.78 15.26
N TYR A 361 22.05 -36.98 14.51
CA TYR A 361 22.78 -35.88 13.89
C TYR A 361 23.59 -36.36 12.69
N TRP A 362 23.72 -35.48 11.70
CA TRP A 362 24.78 -35.53 10.71
C TRP A 362 26.00 -34.79 11.25
N GLU A 363 27.19 -35.36 11.03
CA GLU A 363 28.46 -34.79 11.44
C GLU A 363 29.37 -34.71 10.22
N SER A 364 29.94 -33.55 9.97
CA SER A 364 30.94 -33.39 8.92
C SER A 364 32.30 -33.97 9.36
N SER A 365 33.10 -34.36 8.37
CA SER A 365 34.52 -34.69 8.56
C SER A 365 35.34 -34.12 7.41
N GLY A 366 36.27 -33.19 7.68
CA GLY A 366 37.19 -32.67 6.66
C GLY A 366 38.16 -31.60 7.17
N SER A 367 39.21 -31.29 6.40
CA SER A 367 40.18 -30.25 6.75
C SER A 367 39.69 -28.85 6.34
N THR A 368 39.61 -27.91 7.29
CA THR A 368 39.46 -26.43 7.16
C THR A 368 38.81 -25.88 5.88
N ARG A 369 37.76 -26.54 5.39
CA ARG A 369 36.96 -26.13 4.23
C ARG A 369 35.52 -25.95 4.68
N PRO A 370 34.76 -25.04 4.05
CA PRO A 370 33.36 -24.84 4.43
C PRO A 370 32.54 -26.09 4.08
N HIS A 371 31.90 -26.66 5.07
CA HIS A 371 30.98 -27.79 4.92
C HIS A 371 29.68 -27.31 4.26
N TYR A 372 29.05 -28.19 3.48
CA TYR A 372 27.84 -27.83 2.74
C TYR A 372 26.81 -28.95 2.72
N ILE A 373 25.55 -28.55 2.63
CA ILE A 373 24.38 -29.40 2.42
C ILE A 373 23.68 -28.88 1.18
N ASN A 374 23.63 -29.67 0.12
CA ASN A 374 22.91 -29.37 -1.11
C ASN A 374 21.52 -30.00 -1.06
N ILE A 375 20.51 -29.19 -1.34
CA ILE A 375 19.10 -29.58 -1.38
C ILE A 375 18.65 -29.45 -2.84
N PHE A 376 18.20 -30.55 -3.43
CA PHE A 376 17.62 -30.56 -4.77
C PHE A 376 16.11 -30.44 -4.63
N MET A 377 15.56 -29.30 -5.05
CA MET A 377 14.14 -29.00 -4.93
C MET A 377 13.35 -29.63 -6.07
N GLN A 378 12.11 -30.07 -5.78
CA GLN A 378 11.19 -30.48 -6.84
C GLN A 378 10.90 -29.31 -7.78
N ARG A 379 10.83 -29.58 -9.09
CA ARG A 379 10.62 -28.56 -10.11
C ARG A 379 9.40 -27.68 -9.81
N GLY A 380 9.63 -26.36 -9.72
CA GLY A 380 8.58 -25.36 -9.51
C GLY A 380 8.15 -25.13 -8.06
N VAL A 381 8.74 -25.83 -7.08
CA VAL A 381 8.40 -25.68 -5.66
C VAL A 381 9.27 -24.61 -5.00
N VAL A 382 8.65 -23.52 -4.56
CA VAL A 382 9.35 -22.43 -3.86
C VAL A 382 9.40 -22.71 -2.36
N ILE A 383 10.54 -22.45 -1.71
CA ILE A 383 10.71 -22.67 -0.26
C ILE A 383 9.89 -21.63 0.52
N ARG A 384 8.89 -22.09 1.27
CA ARG A 384 8.18 -21.27 2.27
C ARG A 384 8.98 -21.15 3.55
N GLN A 385 9.60 -22.23 4.00
CA GLN A 385 10.45 -22.20 5.18
C GLN A 385 11.57 -23.22 5.05
N LEU A 386 12.79 -22.81 5.36
CA LEU A 386 13.95 -23.70 5.52
C LEU A 386 14.49 -23.51 6.93
N VAL A 387 14.48 -24.56 7.74
CA VAL A 387 14.93 -24.52 9.13
C VAL A 387 16.07 -25.50 9.34
N LEU A 388 17.06 -25.05 10.10
CA LEU A 388 18.19 -25.84 10.58
C LEU A 388 18.07 -26.07 12.10
N ASN A 389 18.05 -27.34 12.50
CA ASN A 389 18.04 -27.73 13.90
C ASN A 389 19.46 -28.04 14.37
N VAL A 390 19.86 -27.45 15.49
CA VAL A 390 21.19 -27.58 16.12
C VAL A 390 21.02 -27.76 17.63
N ALA A 391 22.07 -28.18 18.33
CA ALA A 391 22.04 -28.27 19.79
C ALA A 391 23.20 -27.50 20.40
N CYS A 392 22.93 -26.76 21.49
CA CYS A 392 23.98 -26.06 22.25
C CYS A 392 24.99 -27.03 22.88
N GLU A 393 24.56 -28.28 23.15
CA GLU A 393 25.40 -29.38 23.64
C GLU A 393 26.55 -29.74 22.69
N ASP A 394 26.46 -29.35 21.41
CA ASP A 394 27.50 -29.65 20.41
C ASP A 394 28.75 -28.78 20.53
N SER A 395 28.75 -27.75 21.38
CA SER A 395 29.92 -26.90 21.70
C SER A 395 30.66 -26.42 20.43
N SER A 396 31.91 -26.84 20.21
CA SER A 396 32.73 -26.47 19.05
C SER A 396 32.18 -27.01 17.72
N TYR A 397 31.33 -28.04 17.72
CA TYR A 397 30.70 -28.59 16.52
C TYR A 397 29.42 -27.83 16.10
N MET A 398 28.96 -26.86 16.91
CA MET A 398 27.76 -26.10 16.59
C MET A 398 28.03 -25.06 15.49
N PRO A 399 27.21 -24.96 14.43
CA PRO A 399 27.33 -23.89 13.44
C PRO A 399 27.19 -22.49 14.08
N ALA A 400 28.05 -21.54 13.69
CA ALA A 400 28.00 -20.14 14.12
C ALA A 400 27.63 -19.17 13.00
N ARG A 401 28.04 -19.48 11.75
CA ARG A 401 27.66 -18.68 10.57
C ARG A 401 27.33 -19.58 9.40
N VAL A 402 26.11 -19.43 8.89
CA VAL A 402 25.57 -20.21 7.76
C VAL A 402 25.16 -19.26 6.65
N ILE A 403 25.49 -19.62 5.41
CA ILE A 403 25.08 -18.88 4.22
C ILE A 403 24.28 -19.82 3.32
N VAL A 404 23.12 -19.36 2.88
CA VAL A 404 22.27 -20.08 1.94
C VAL A 404 22.48 -19.51 0.55
N MET A 405 22.82 -20.37 -0.40
CA MET A 405 23.08 -20.01 -1.79
C MET A 405 22.07 -20.73 -2.71
N GLY A 406 21.62 -20.06 -3.77
CA GLY A 406 20.78 -20.63 -4.83
C GLY A 406 21.56 -20.79 -6.14
N GLY A 407 21.21 -21.82 -6.91
CA GLY A 407 21.78 -22.08 -8.24
C GLY A 407 20.87 -22.93 -9.12
N GLU A 408 21.14 -22.92 -10.43
CA GLU A 408 20.42 -23.77 -11.39
C GLU A 408 20.95 -25.20 -11.39
N ASN A 409 22.26 -25.37 -11.20
CA ASN A 409 22.96 -26.65 -11.07
C ASN A 409 24.02 -26.54 -9.96
N VAL A 410 24.55 -27.68 -9.49
CA VAL A 410 25.60 -27.72 -8.44
C VAL A 410 26.85 -26.91 -8.82
N SER A 411 27.14 -26.78 -10.11
CA SER A 411 28.27 -26.01 -10.65
C SER A 411 27.96 -24.52 -10.87
N SER A 412 26.70 -24.09 -10.80
CA SER A 412 26.24 -22.71 -11.06
C SER A 412 25.53 -22.07 -9.86
N ILE A 413 26.04 -22.33 -8.65
CA ILE A 413 25.57 -21.72 -7.40
C ILE A 413 26.28 -20.37 -7.21
N SER A 414 25.69 -19.28 -7.70
CA SER A 414 26.29 -17.94 -7.65
C SER A 414 25.53 -16.94 -6.77
N THR A 415 24.24 -17.14 -6.55
CA THR A 415 23.40 -16.17 -5.85
C THR A 415 23.29 -16.47 -4.35
N GLU A 416 23.73 -15.54 -3.51
CA GLU A 416 23.53 -15.60 -2.05
C GLU A 416 22.09 -15.20 -1.72
N LEU A 417 21.34 -16.10 -1.08
CA LEU A 417 19.94 -15.90 -0.72
C LEU A 417 19.79 -15.33 0.69
N ASN A 418 20.59 -15.81 1.65
CA ASN A 418 20.59 -15.30 3.01
C ASN A 418 21.89 -15.67 3.75
N ALA A 419 22.29 -14.87 4.75
CA ALA A 419 23.41 -15.17 5.65
C ALA A 419 22.99 -14.99 7.11
N VAL A 420 23.04 -16.08 7.88
CA VAL A 420 22.54 -16.14 9.26
C VAL A 420 23.68 -16.36 10.23
N ASN A 421 23.73 -15.55 11.29
CA ASN A 421 24.61 -15.77 12.44
C ASN A 421 23.81 -16.49 13.55
N ILE A 422 24.36 -17.57 14.08
CA ILE A 422 23.69 -18.46 15.03
C ILE A 422 24.24 -18.21 16.44
N SER A 423 23.34 -17.98 17.39
CA SER A 423 23.67 -17.88 18.83
C SER A 423 24.05 -19.25 19.40
N SER A 424 24.94 -19.29 20.39
CA SER A 424 25.34 -20.51 21.10
C SER A 424 24.20 -21.17 21.90
N SER A 425 23.09 -20.47 22.12
CA SER A 425 21.88 -20.97 22.80
C SER A 425 20.74 -21.36 21.85
N ALA A 426 20.90 -21.19 20.53
CA ALA A 426 19.85 -21.49 19.57
C ALA A 426 19.71 -23.00 19.34
N SER A 427 18.48 -23.48 19.15
CA SER A 427 18.17 -24.89 18.82
C SER A 427 17.44 -25.05 17.49
N HIS A 428 16.65 -24.04 17.09
CA HIS A 428 15.81 -24.06 15.89
C HIS A 428 16.00 -22.73 15.13
N ILE A 429 16.59 -22.79 13.94
CA ILE A 429 17.03 -21.60 13.19
C ILE A 429 16.38 -21.54 11.82
N VAL A 430 15.64 -20.48 11.55
CA VAL A 430 15.08 -20.23 10.21
C VAL A 430 16.18 -19.66 9.31
N LEU A 431 16.52 -20.40 8.25
CA LEU A 431 17.50 -20.01 7.26
C LEU A 431 16.89 -19.23 6.08
N LEU A 432 15.70 -19.63 5.63
CA LEU A 432 14.92 -18.92 4.62
C LEU A 432 13.45 -18.94 5.00
N GLU A 433 12.75 -17.83 4.72
CA GLU A 433 11.31 -17.71 4.90
C GLU A 433 10.71 -16.99 3.68
N ASN A 434 9.62 -17.53 3.14
CA ASN A 434 8.85 -17.01 2.01
C ASN A 434 9.72 -16.57 0.81
N ALA A 435 10.51 -17.50 0.27
CA ALA A 435 11.26 -17.23 -0.95
C ALA A 435 10.29 -16.83 -2.09
N THR A 436 10.69 -15.88 -2.92
CA THR A 436 9.88 -15.36 -4.04
C THR A 436 10.23 -16.00 -5.39
N ARG A 437 11.34 -16.74 -5.44
CA ARG A 437 11.89 -17.35 -6.65
C ARG A 437 12.17 -18.84 -6.42
N PHE A 438 11.85 -19.65 -7.44
CA PHE A 438 12.21 -21.07 -7.47
C PHE A 438 13.72 -21.25 -7.72
N TRP A 439 14.35 -22.10 -6.91
CA TRP A 439 15.76 -22.48 -7.03
C TRP A 439 15.87 -24.00 -7.12
N PRO A 440 16.35 -24.55 -8.26
CA PRO A 440 16.52 -26.00 -8.42
C PRO A 440 17.48 -26.61 -7.40
N VAL A 441 18.59 -25.93 -7.10
CA VAL A 441 19.56 -26.35 -6.09
C VAL A 441 19.73 -25.24 -5.06
N VAL A 442 19.53 -25.58 -3.80
CA VAL A 442 19.79 -24.70 -2.66
C VAL A 442 20.91 -25.29 -1.82
N GLN A 443 22.01 -24.55 -1.66
CA GLN A 443 23.16 -24.96 -0.89
C GLN A 443 23.23 -24.21 0.43
N VAL A 444 23.17 -24.95 1.52
CA VAL A 444 23.43 -24.45 2.88
C VAL A 444 24.91 -24.63 3.18
N LYS A 445 25.65 -23.52 3.23
CA LYS A 445 27.10 -23.48 3.44
C LYS A 445 27.42 -23.02 4.86
N ILE A 446 28.06 -23.89 5.63
CA ILE A 446 28.49 -23.61 6.99
C ILE A 446 29.88 -22.99 6.91
N LYS A 447 29.98 -21.68 7.13
CA LYS A 447 31.25 -20.94 7.01
C LYS A 447 32.10 -21.01 8.27
N ARG A 448 31.47 -21.03 9.45
CA ARG A 448 32.17 -21.06 10.75
C ARG A 448 31.33 -21.83 11.77
N CYS A 449 32.01 -22.57 12.64
CA CYS A 449 31.44 -23.18 13.85
C CYS A 449 31.82 -22.36 15.09
N GLN A 450 31.14 -22.62 16.20
CA GLN A 450 31.43 -22.00 17.49
C GLN A 450 32.83 -22.40 17.98
N GLN A 451 33.46 -21.55 18.80
CA GLN A 451 34.77 -21.81 19.41
C GLN A 451 35.89 -22.18 18.41
N GLY A 452 35.75 -21.82 17.14
CA GLY A 452 36.73 -22.15 16.09
C GLY A 452 36.74 -23.63 15.68
N GLY A 453 35.66 -24.37 15.92
CA GLY A 453 35.56 -25.77 15.49
C GLY A 453 35.71 -25.96 13.98
N ILE A 454 36.32 -27.09 13.61
CA ILE A 454 36.60 -27.45 12.21
C ILE A 454 35.41 -28.20 11.60
N ASP A 455 34.79 -29.09 12.38
CA ASP A 455 33.66 -29.91 11.97
C ASP A 455 32.35 -29.38 12.54
N THR A 456 31.23 -29.82 11.96
CA THR A 456 29.91 -29.36 12.34
C THR A 456 28.92 -30.49 12.51
N ARG A 457 28.02 -30.35 13.50
CA ARG A 457 26.89 -31.24 13.74
C ARG A 457 25.58 -30.52 13.45
N VAL A 458 24.75 -31.15 12.63
CA VAL A 458 23.40 -30.69 12.32
C VAL A 458 22.43 -31.77 12.76
N ARG A 459 21.48 -31.40 13.63
CA ARG A 459 20.53 -32.30 14.27
C ARG A 459 19.34 -32.60 13.37
N GLY A 460 18.95 -31.65 12.52
CA GLY A 460 17.85 -31.84 11.58
C GLY A 460 17.70 -30.69 10.59
N LEU A 461 16.97 -30.94 9.52
CA LEU A 461 16.67 -30.01 8.45
C LEU A 461 15.17 -30.13 8.12
N GLU A 462 14.43 -29.04 8.31
CA GLU A 462 13.01 -28.98 7.98
C GLU A 462 12.81 -28.07 6.77
N ILE A 463 12.21 -28.60 5.72
CA ILE A 463 11.98 -27.88 4.46
C ILE A 463 10.47 -27.90 4.20
N LEU A 464 9.86 -26.71 4.19
CA LEU A 464 8.47 -26.51 3.87
C LEU A 464 8.37 -25.82 2.51
N GLY A 465 7.69 -26.48 1.57
CA GLY A 465 7.25 -25.93 0.30
C GLY A 465 5.74 -26.04 0.16
N PRO A 466 5.07 -25.17 -0.62
CA PRO A 466 3.68 -25.38 -0.99
C PRO A 466 3.58 -26.64 -1.86
N LYS A 467 2.48 -27.40 -1.76
CA LYS A 467 2.18 -28.52 -2.67
C LYS A 467 2.31 -28.02 -4.12
N PRO A 468 2.89 -28.80 -5.06
CA PRO A 468 2.87 -28.45 -6.47
C PRO A 468 1.41 -28.45 -6.93
N THR A 469 0.79 -27.27 -6.91
CA THR A 469 -0.56 -27.06 -7.40
C THR A 469 -0.49 -26.65 -8.86
N LEU A 470 -1.51 -27.03 -9.63
CA LEU A 470 -1.60 -26.65 -11.03
C LEU A 470 -1.96 -25.15 -11.21
N TRP A 471 -2.35 -24.47 -10.12
CA TRP A 471 -2.78 -23.08 -10.12
C TRP A 471 -1.67 -22.07 -10.48
N PRO A 472 -0.46 -22.09 -9.88
CA PRO A 472 0.67 -21.28 -10.33
C PRO A 472 0.99 -21.47 -11.81
N VAL A 473 0.96 -22.72 -12.29
CA VAL A 473 1.22 -23.04 -13.70
C VAL A 473 0.14 -22.43 -14.59
N PHE A 474 -1.14 -22.57 -14.24
CA PHE A 474 -2.24 -21.94 -14.96
C PHE A 474 -2.12 -20.41 -14.97
N LYS A 475 -1.84 -19.80 -13.82
CA LYS A 475 -1.64 -18.35 -13.67
C LYS A 475 -0.51 -17.85 -14.58
N GLU A 476 0.62 -18.54 -14.58
CA GLU A 476 1.77 -18.19 -15.44
C GLU A 476 1.41 -18.30 -16.93
N GLN A 477 0.75 -19.39 -17.34
CA GLN A 477 0.33 -19.58 -18.73
C GLN A 477 -0.72 -18.57 -19.17
N LEU A 478 -1.69 -18.26 -18.31
CA LEU A 478 -2.67 -17.19 -18.54
C LEU A 478 -1.97 -15.86 -18.77
N CYS A 479 -1.08 -15.45 -17.85
CA CYS A 479 -0.30 -14.22 -17.96
C CYS A 479 0.54 -14.17 -19.25
N ARG A 480 1.23 -15.27 -19.58
CA ARG A 480 2.08 -15.35 -20.78
C ARG A 480 1.28 -15.23 -22.08
N ARG A 481 0.16 -15.95 -22.19
CA ARG A 481 -0.73 -15.86 -23.37
C ARG A 481 -1.37 -14.48 -23.49
N THR A 482 -1.79 -13.90 -22.37
CA THR A 482 -2.32 -12.53 -22.29
C THR A 482 -1.28 -11.51 -22.77
N PHE A 483 -0.05 -11.65 -22.31
CA PHE A 483 1.06 -10.79 -22.69
C PHE A 483 1.32 -10.83 -24.20
N LEU A 484 1.44 -12.04 -24.77
CA LEU A 484 1.66 -12.20 -26.22
C LEU A 484 0.52 -11.59 -27.04
N PHE A 485 -0.73 -11.88 -26.67
CA PHE A 485 -1.91 -11.37 -27.37
C PHE A 485 -1.97 -9.84 -27.39
N TYR A 486 -1.79 -9.20 -26.23
CA TYR A 486 -1.86 -7.75 -26.15
C TYR A 486 -0.64 -7.04 -26.70
N THR A 487 0.56 -7.64 -26.63
CA THR A 487 1.76 -7.08 -27.26
C THR A 487 1.59 -6.97 -28.78
N SER A 488 1.06 -8.03 -29.43
CA SER A 488 0.76 -7.98 -30.85
C SER A 488 -0.29 -6.91 -31.19
N ARG A 489 -1.36 -6.79 -30.39
CA ARG A 489 -2.37 -5.74 -30.59
C ARG A 489 -1.82 -4.33 -30.38
N ALA A 490 -1.01 -4.13 -29.33
CA ALA A 490 -0.36 -2.86 -29.04
C ALA A 490 0.52 -2.41 -30.20
N HIS A 491 1.29 -3.34 -30.78
CA HIS A 491 2.12 -3.07 -31.95
C HIS A 491 1.27 -2.70 -33.18
N CYS A 492 0.24 -3.48 -33.52
CA CYS A 492 -0.65 -3.17 -34.65
C CYS A 492 -1.35 -1.82 -34.49
N TRP A 493 -1.92 -1.54 -33.32
CA TRP A 493 -2.60 -0.26 -33.06
C TRP A 493 -1.61 0.91 -33.05
N GLY A 494 -0.40 0.73 -32.51
CA GLY A 494 0.66 1.72 -32.56
C GLY A 494 1.05 2.08 -33.99
N GLN A 495 1.27 1.08 -34.85
CA GLN A 495 1.56 1.29 -36.27
C GLN A 495 0.42 2.01 -37.00
N GLU A 496 -0.84 1.61 -36.79
CA GLU A 496 -2.00 2.29 -37.38
C GLU A 496 -2.08 3.78 -37.00
N ILE A 497 -1.67 4.13 -35.78
CA ILE A 497 -1.66 5.51 -35.28
C ILE A 497 -0.51 6.30 -35.88
N CYS A 498 0.68 5.69 -36.03
CA CYS A 498 1.83 6.32 -36.67
C CYS A 498 1.53 6.62 -38.16
N GLU A 499 0.84 5.73 -38.87
CA GLU A 499 0.42 5.96 -40.26
C GLU A 499 -0.66 7.05 -40.38
N LYS A 500 -1.67 7.02 -39.50
CA LYS A 500 -2.80 7.97 -39.51
C LYS A 500 -3.08 8.48 -38.10
N LYS A 501 -2.55 9.68 -37.79
CA LYS A 501 -2.69 10.35 -36.47
C LYS A 501 -4.14 10.53 -36.02
N GLU A 502 -5.08 10.68 -36.95
CA GLU A 502 -6.52 10.79 -36.65
C GLU A 502 -7.12 9.53 -36.00
N ARG A 503 -6.52 8.35 -36.22
CA ARG A 503 -6.96 7.09 -35.59
C ARG A 503 -6.67 7.05 -34.09
N LEU A 504 -5.85 7.96 -33.56
CA LEU A 504 -5.59 8.08 -32.13
C LEU A 504 -6.89 8.26 -31.31
N LEU A 505 -7.91 8.92 -31.86
CA LEU A 505 -9.21 9.04 -31.18
C LEU A 505 -10.00 7.73 -31.11
N GLN A 506 -9.77 6.81 -32.05
CA GLN A 506 -10.37 5.47 -32.02
C GLN A 506 -9.68 4.57 -30.98
N LEU A 507 -8.48 4.94 -30.51
CA LEU A 507 -7.78 4.21 -29.45
C LEU A 507 -8.62 4.16 -28.18
N PHE A 508 -9.32 5.24 -27.82
CA PHE A 508 -10.14 5.28 -26.61
C PHE A 508 -11.17 4.14 -26.57
N SER A 509 -11.94 3.95 -27.65
CA SER A 509 -12.97 2.91 -27.66
C SER A 509 -12.38 1.50 -27.69
N ARG A 510 -11.28 1.29 -28.42
CA ARG A 510 -10.59 -0.01 -28.47
C ARG A 510 -9.96 -0.37 -27.12
N LEU A 511 -9.29 0.60 -26.50
CA LEU A 511 -8.61 0.43 -25.23
C LEU A 511 -9.60 0.23 -24.09
N ASN A 512 -10.64 1.06 -24.02
CA ASN A 512 -11.67 0.92 -23.00
C ASN A 512 -12.39 -0.43 -23.10
N ARG A 513 -12.66 -0.93 -24.32
CA ARG A 513 -13.26 -2.26 -24.53
C ARG A 513 -12.32 -3.39 -24.08
N ALA A 514 -11.03 -3.28 -24.35
CA ALA A 514 -10.04 -4.27 -23.90
C ALA A 514 -9.86 -4.28 -22.38
N LEU A 515 -9.75 -3.11 -21.75
CA LEU A 515 -9.61 -2.99 -20.30
C LEU A 515 -10.86 -3.44 -19.55
N SER A 516 -12.05 -3.04 -20.03
CA SER A 516 -13.33 -3.47 -19.44
C SER A 516 -13.50 -4.98 -19.52
N TYR A 517 -13.05 -5.59 -20.62
CA TYR A 517 -13.11 -7.04 -20.81
C TYR A 517 -12.22 -7.80 -19.79
N GLU A 518 -10.98 -7.35 -19.58
CA GLU A 518 -10.10 -8.01 -18.59
C GLU A 518 -10.57 -7.75 -17.15
N GLN A 519 -11.22 -6.61 -16.89
CA GLN A 519 -11.89 -6.34 -15.61
C GLN A 519 -13.07 -7.29 -15.37
N GLU A 520 -13.95 -7.48 -16.36
CA GLU A 520 -15.08 -8.42 -16.24
C GLU A 520 -14.58 -9.86 -16.03
N PHE A 521 -13.53 -10.27 -16.75
CA PHE A 521 -12.93 -11.58 -16.58
C PHE A 521 -12.36 -11.77 -15.16
N ARG A 522 -11.64 -10.75 -14.66
CA ARG A 522 -11.10 -10.71 -13.29
C ARG A 522 -12.22 -10.92 -12.27
N ASP A 523 -13.26 -10.11 -12.33
CA ASP A 523 -14.29 -10.07 -11.30
C ASP A 523 -15.17 -11.33 -11.30
N ARG A 524 -15.33 -11.97 -12.47
CA ARG A 524 -16.21 -13.12 -12.64
C ARG A 524 -15.53 -14.48 -12.40
N PHE A 525 -14.27 -14.62 -12.80
CA PHE A 525 -13.63 -15.94 -12.90
C PHE A 525 -12.40 -16.14 -12.00
N LEU A 526 -11.68 -15.09 -11.62
CA LEU A 526 -10.47 -15.25 -10.80
C LEU A 526 -10.83 -15.38 -9.31
N PRO A 527 -10.33 -16.41 -8.60
CA PRO A 527 -10.59 -16.62 -7.17
C PRO A 527 -9.68 -15.81 -6.24
N ASP A 528 -8.52 -15.34 -6.74
CA ASP A 528 -7.48 -14.70 -5.94
C ASP A 528 -7.19 -13.26 -6.40
N ASP A 529 -7.09 -12.34 -5.43
CA ASP A 529 -6.67 -10.95 -5.68
C ASP A 529 -5.25 -10.87 -6.25
N GLU A 530 -4.37 -11.80 -5.89
CA GLU A 530 -3.01 -11.85 -6.41
C GLU A 530 -2.97 -12.25 -7.91
N ALA A 531 -3.85 -13.15 -8.34
CA ALA A 531 -4.00 -13.52 -9.74
C ALA A 531 -4.59 -12.36 -10.54
N ALA A 532 -5.58 -11.68 -9.97
CA ALA A 532 -6.19 -10.48 -10.54
C ALA A 532 -5.19 -9.33 -10.73
N LEU A 533 -4.34 -9.08 -9.73
CA LEU A 533 -3.28 -8.07 -9.84
C LEU A 533 -2.22 -8.46 -10.87
N ALA A 534 -1.84 -9.74 -10.95
CA ALA A 534 -0.89 -10.21 -11.96
C ALA A 534 -1.44 -10.06 -13.40
N LEU A 535 -2.72 -10.37 -13.60
CA LEU A 535 -3.38 -10.14 -14.89
C LEU A 535 -3.45 -8.65 -15.24
N GLY A 536 -3.78 -7.80 -14.26
CA GLY A 536 -3.78 -6.35 -14.43
C GLY A 536 -2.41 -5.79 -14.83
N ARG A 537 -1.34 -6.22 -14.14
CA ARG A 537 0.05 -5.84 -14.46
C ARG A 537 0.48 -6.31 -15.84
N THR A 538 0.16 -7.54 -16.23
CA THR A 538 0.51 -8.04 -17.56
C THR A 538 -0.22 -7.30 -18.67
N CYS A 539 -1.50 -6.95 -18.48
CA CYS A 539 -2.23 -6.09 -19.43
C CYS A 539 -1.59 -4.71 -19.55
N TRP A 540 -1.15 -4.12 -18.42
CA TRP A 540 -0.46 -2.83 -18.42
C TRP A 540 0.87 -2.87 -19.19
N GLU A 541 1.72 -3.85 -18.89
CA GLU A 541 3.04 -4.02 -19.50
C GLU A 541 2.97 -4.40 -20.98
N ALA A 542 1.99 -5.21 -21.37
CA ALA A 542 1.83 -5.68 -22.75
C ALA A 542 1.07 -4.69 -23.64
N LEU A 543 0.05 -4.01 -23.11
CA LEU A 543 -0.85 -3.15 -23.88
C LEU A 543 -0.52 -1.67 -23.69
N ILE A 544 -0.61 -1.17 -22.45
CA ILE A 544 -0.65 0.27 -22.19
C ILE A 544 0.74 0.88 -22.34
N SER A 545 1.76 0.30 -21.71
CA SER A 545 3.13 0.83 -21.73
C SER A 545 3.69 0.95 -23.17
N PRO A 546 3.59 -0.08 -24.04
CA PRO A 546 4.06 0.03 -25.41
C PRO A 546 3.25 1.02 -26.26
N LEU A 547 1.93 1.09 -26.05
CA LEU A 547 1.07 2.06 -26.75
C LEU A 547 1.40 3.50 -26.35
N VAL A 548 1.55 3.77 -25.06
CA VAL A 548 1.92 5.10 -24.55
C VAL A 548 3.29 5.50 -25.10
N LYS A 549 4.24 4.57 -25.14
CA LYS A 549 5.53 4.80 -25.80
C LYS A 549 5.34 5.17 -27.29
N SER A 550 4.56 4.40 -28.03
CA SER A 550 4.32 4.64 -29.47
C SER A 550 3.66 6.00 -29.75
N ILE A 551 2.71 6.44 -28.93
CA ILE A 551 2.01 7.73 -29.14
C ILE A 551 2.83 8.94 -28.66
N THR A 552 3.82 8.72 -27.79
CA THR A 552 4.68 9.77 -27.22
C THR A 552 6.00 9.93 -27.96
N THR A 553 6.50 8.89 -28.62
CA THR A 553 7.69 8.95 -29.47
C THR A 553 7.47 9.85 -30.69
N ALA A 554 8.46 10.69 -31.02
CA ALA A 554 8.39 11.56 -32.18
C ALA A 554 8.65 10.80 -33.48
N ASP A 555 7.83 11.07 -34.49
CA ASP A 555 8.05 10.64 -35.87
C ASP A 555 9.34 11.27 -36.44
N PRO A 556 9.87 10.81 -37.60
CA PRO A 556 10.98 11.47 -38.30
C PRO A 556 10.73 12.96 -38.61
N ALA A 557 9.47 13.42 -38.63
CA ALA A 557 9.08 14.83 -38.71
C ALA A 557 9.17 15.61 -37.37
N GLY A 558 9.64 14.98 -36.29
CA GLY A 558 9.83 15.59 -34.97
C GLY A 558 8.55 15.85 -34.15
N VAL A 559 7.39 15.30 -34.56
CA VAL A 559 6.10 15.50 -33.85
C VAL A 559 5.44 14.15 -33.55
N SER A 560 5.29 13.83 -32.27
CA SER A 560 4.59 12.62 -31.82
C SER A 560 3.07 12.70 -32.11
N PRO A 561 2.38 11.56 -32.30
CA PRO A 561 0.93 11.53 -32.49
C PRO A 561 0.16 12.25 -31.37
N LEU A 562 0.60 12.09 -30.11
CA LEU A 562 0.01 12.79 -28.97
C LEU A 562 0.25 14.30 -29.02
N ASN A 563 1.47 14.74 -29.36
CA ASN A 563 1.78 16.17 -29.52
C ASN A 563 0.89 16.83 -30.59
N TRP A 564 0.69 16.14 -31.72
CA TRP A 564 -0.24 16.60 -32.76
C TRP A 564 -1.67 16.77 -32.23
N LEU A 565 -2.18 15.78 -31.49
CA LEU A 565 -3.53 15.80 -30.94
C LEU A 565 -3.72 16.93 -29.91
N LEU A 566 -2.75 17.13 -29.02
CA LEU A 566 -2.77 18.21 -28.02
C LEU A 566 -2.68 19.59 -28.68
N THR A 567 -1.86 19.74 -29.73
CA THR A 567 -1.79 21.00 -30.49
C THR A 567 -3.13 21.31 -31.17
N ARG A 568 -3.77 20.31 -31.78
CA ARG A 568 -5.11 20.45 -32.39
C ARG A 568 -6.21 20.73 -31.38
N TYR A 569 -6.09 20.19 -30.17
CA TYR A 569 -6.99 20.54 -29.06
C TYR A 569 -6.94 22.03 -28.78
N LEU A 570 -5.74 22.59 -28.58
CA LEU A 570 -5.53 24.01 -28.27
C LEU A 570 -6.06 24.94 -29.38
N GLU A 571 -5.82 24.60 -30.65
CA GLU A 571 -6.36 25.34 -31.80
C GLU A 571 -7.90 25.36 -31.81
N ASN A 572 -8.54 24.27 -31.39
CA ASN A 572 -9.99 24.13 -31.39
C ASN A 572 -10.69 24.73 -30.16
N ILE A 573 -9.96 25.21 -29.13
CA ILE A 573 -10.55 25.81 -27.92
C ILE A 573 -11.44 27.01 -28.27
N GLN A 574 -11.02 27.84 -29.24
CA GLN A 574 -11.79 29.03 -29.63
C GLN A 574 -13.11 28.65 -30.36
N GLY A 575 -13.10 27.60 -31.18
CA GLY A 575 -14.28 27.11 -31.92
C GLY A 575 -15.21 26.19 -31.12
N ALA A 576 -14.78 25.69 -29.96
CA ALA A 576 -15.55 24.77 -29.12
C ALA A 576 -16.51 25.46 -28.14
N ARG A 577 -16.56 26.80 -28.10
CA ARG A 577 -17.46 27.59 -27.22
C ARG A 577 -18.95 27.35 -27.48
N LEU A 578 -19.30 26.87 -28.68
CA LEU A 578 -20.67 26.50 -29.04
C LEU A 578 -20.90 24.99 -28.85
N PRO A 579 -21.93 24.57 -28.09
CA PRO A 579 -22.23 23.16 -27.87
C PRO A 579 -22.65 22.47 -29.19
N LYS A 580 -22.21 21.21 -29.38
CA LYS A 580 -22.51 20.32 -30.53
C LYS A 580 -21.79 20.63 -31.86
N THR A 581 -20.80 21.52 -31.88
CA THR A 581 -19.91 21.69 -33.05
C THR A 581 -18.97 20.49 -33.24
N ARG A 582 -18.45 20.29 -34.46
CA ARG A 582 -17.43 19.24 -34.74
C ARG A 582 -16.20 19.37 -33.82
N ALA A 583 -15.81 20.61 -33.49
CA ALA A 583 -14.73 20.91 -32.54
C ALA A 583 -15.07 20.47 -31.10
N SER A 584 -16.31 20.70 -30.63
CA SER A 584 -16.73 20.27 -29.28
C SER A 584 -16.72 18.73 -29.12
N VAL A 585 -17.14 18.00 -30.16
CA VAL A 585 -17.11 16.52 -30.18
C VAL A 585 -15.67 16.01 -30.19
N PHE A 586 -14.79 16.63 -30.97
CA PHE A 586 -13.36 16.33 -30.98
C PHE A 586 -12.74 16.55 -29.60
N ASN A 587 -12.94 17.72 -28.99
CA ASN A 587 -12.40 18.05 -27.67
C ASN A 587 -12.95 17.12 -26.57
N SER A 588 -14.21 16.70 -26.66
CA SER A 588 -14.76 15.69 -25.73
C SER A 588 -14.05 14.34 -25.85
N ARG A 589 -13.73 13.88 -27.08
CA ARG A 589 -13.01 12.62 -27.29
C ARG A 589 -11.57 12.70 -26.81
N VAL A 590 -10.90 13.83 -27.02
CA VAL A 590 -9.55 14.10 -26.52
C VAL A 590 -9.52 13.99 -25.00
N ARG A 591 -10.42 14.70 -24.29
CA ARG A 591 -10.48 14.65 -22.81
C ARG A 591 -10.70 13.23 -22.30
N ARG A 592 -11.63 12.46 -22.89
CA ARG A 592 -11.86 11.06 -22.48
C ARG A 592 -10.62 10.18 -22.68
N LEU A 593 -9.89 10.37 -23.78
CA LEU A 593 -8.65 9.65 -24.04
C LEU A 593 -7.56 10.01 -23.03
N THR A 594 -7.32 11.31 -22.78
CA THR A 594 -6.28 11.76 -21.84
C THR A 594 -6.61 11.35 -20.41
N HIS A 595 -7.88 11.44 -19.99
CA HIS A 595 -8.32 10.94 -18.68
C HIS A 595 -8.03 9.44 -18.52
N LEU A 596 -8.36 8.62 -19.52
CA LEU A 596 -8.09 7.18 -19.47
C LEU A 596 -6.59 6.90 -19.40
N LEU A 597 -5.76 7.53 -20.23
CA LEU A 597 -4.31 7.30 -20.22
C LEU A 597 -3.65 7.70 -18.89
N VAL A 598 -4.15 8.75 -18.24
CA VAL A 598 -3.62 9.23 -16.95
C VAL A 598 -4.09 8.39 -15.76
N HIS A 599 -5.32 7.86 -15.79
CA HIS A 599 -5.90 7.12 -14.66
C HIS A 599 -5.62 5.62 -14.68
N VAL A 600 -5.17 5.05 -15.81
CA VAL A 600 -4.84 3.61 -15.87
C VAL A 600 -3.46 3.34 -15.24
N ASP A 601 -2.63 4.37 -15.02
CA ASP A 601 -1.32 4.33 -14.35
C ASP A 601 -1.46 4.19 -12.80
N THR A 602 -2.17 3.16 -12.31
CA THR A 602 -2.27 2.85 -10.87
C THR A 602 -1.25 1.80 -10.46
N SER A 603 0.03 2.01 -10.78
CA SER A 603 1.07 1.19 -10.16
C SER A 603 1.09 1.50 -8.65
N PRO A 604 1.02 0.50 -7.75
CA PRO A 604 1.34 0.75 -6.36
C PRO A 604 2.79 1.24 -6.34
N LEU A 605 3.02 2.44 -5.82
CA LEU A 605 4.37 2.93 -5.55
C LEU A 605 5.08 1.83 -4.76
N ASN A 606 6.19 1.33 -5.29
CA ASN A 606 7.14 0.57 -4.48
C ASN A 606 7.54 1.48 -3.32
N SER A 607 7.04 1.18 -2.13
CA SER A 607 7.31 1.91 -0.90
C SER A 607 8.74 1.64 -0.45
N THR A 608 9.72 2.27 -1.11
CA THR A 608 11.12 2.25 -0.66
C THR A 608 11.90 3.52 -0.94
N GLU A 609 11.27 4.61 -1.39
CA GLU A 609 11.94 5.91 -1.50
C GLU A 609 11.07 7.03 -0.96
N GLN A 610 11.19 7.26 0.35
CA GLN A 610 11.00 8.57 0.97
C GLN A 610 11.53 8.53 2.41
N LYS A 611 12.82 8.80 2.57
CA LYS A 611 13.31 9.50 3.77
C LYS A 611 13.91 10.84 3.31
N PRO A 612 13.59 11.95 4.00
CA PRO A 612 14.12 13.27 3.66
C PRO A 612 15.63 13.36 3.96
N PRO A 613 16.38 14.23 3.25
CA PRO A 613 17.81 14.36 3.45
C PRO A 613 18.08 15.10 4.77
N SER A 614 18.56 14.39 5.78
CA SER A 614 19.18 15.00 6.96
C SER A 614 20.60 15.46 6.61
N LYS A 615 20.82 16.78 6.68
CA LYS A 615 22.13 17.42 6.63
C LYS A 615 23.00 16.95 7.82
N THR A 616 24.27 16.62 7.56
CA THR A 616 25.48 17.22 8.19
C THR A 616 26.77 16.48 7.79
N ASN A 617 27.75 17.25 7.26
CA ASN A 617 29.23 17.18 7.38
C ASN A 617 29.98 15.87 7.09
N GLU A 618 31.20 15.83 6.53
CA GLU A 618 32.20 16.78 6.03
C GLU A 618 33.25 15.97 5.22
N LYS A 619 33.85 16.61 4.20
CA LYS A 619 35.20 16.35 3.63
C LYS A 619 35.58 14.96 3.08
N SER A 620 35.67 14.87 1.75
CA SER A 620 36.93 14.59 1.02
C SER A 620 36.73 14.72 -0.49
N GLN A 621 37.70 15.37 -1.14
CA GLN A 621 37.80 15.56 -2.60
C GLN A 621 38.23 14.26 -3.27
N ASP A 622 37.60 13.92 -4.39
CA ASP A 622 38.26 13.50 -5.65
C ASP A 622 37.25 13.40 -6.82
N PRO A 623 37.65 13.68 -8.07
CA PRO A 623 36.73 13.82 -9.20
C PRO A 623 36.42 12.45 -9.81
N VAL A 624 35.21 11.94 -9.58
CA VAL A 624 34.69 10.75 -10.28
C VAL A 624 33.71 11.18 -11.38
N SER A 625 33.97 10.60 -12.54
CA SER A 625 33.26 10.62 -13.83
C SER A 625 31.72 10.62 -13.75
N PRO A 626 31.04 11.13 -14.80
CA PRO A 626 29.58 11.23 -14.82
C PRO A 626 28.94 9.83 -14.73
N PRO A 627 27.80 9.69 -14.04
CA PRO A 627 27.18 8.40 -13.85
C PRO A 627 26.67 7.87 -15.19
N VAL A 628 27.21 6.71 -15.58
CA VAL A 628 26.66 5.85 -16.63
C VAL A 628 25.24 5.47 -16.19
N ARG A 629 24.24 5.98 -16.92
CA ARG A 629 22.83 5.60 -16.75
C ARG A 629 22.70 4.09 -16.99
N THR A 630 22.41 3.34 -15.93
CA THR A 630 21.86 1.99 -16.05
C THR A 630 20.48 2.07 -16.73
N PRO A 631 20.25 1.36 -17.86
CA PRO A 631 18.96 1.35 -18.53
C PRO A 631 18.05 0.36 -17.81
N GLY A 632 17.46 0.78 -16.70
CA GLY A 632 16.57 -0.08 -15.90
C GLY A 632 15.53 0.65 -15.04
N SER A 633 15.56 1.98 -14.98
CA SER A 633 14.47 2.75 -14.36
C SER A 633 13.32 2.83 -15.37
N GLY A 634 12.24 2.10 -15.09
CA GLY A 634 11.05 2.04 -15.93
C GLY A 634 10.60 3.45 -16.30
N TRP A 635 10.59 3.74 -17.61
CA TRP A 635 9.99 4.95 -18.15
C TRP A 635 8.51 4.92 -17.74
N SER A 636 8.13 5.66 -16.69
CA SER A 636 6.73 5.72 -16.28
C SER A 636 5.93 6.28 -17.45
N SER A 637 4.81 5.64 -17.82
CA SER A 637 4.06 6.01 -19.04
C SER A 637 3.60 7.48 -18.96
N MET A 638 3.23 7.94 -17.76
CA MET A 638 3.01 9.36 -17.42
C MET A 638 4.17 10.30 -17.74
N ALA A 639 5.45 9.87 -17.66
CA ALA A 639 6.59 10.71 -18.00
C ALA A 639 6.61 11.08 -19.49
N GLY A 640 6.32 10.12 -20.38
CA GLY A 640 6.26 10.37 -21.81
C GLY A 640 5.13 11.33 -22.19
N ILE A 641 3.97 11.20 -21.53
CA ILE A 641 2.82 12.10 -21.74
C ILE A 641 3.14 13.51 -21.24
N ALA A 642 3.74 13.65 -20.05
CA ALA A 642 4.13 14.94 -19.49
C ALA A 642 5.19 15.66 -20.35
N GLN A 643 6.16 14.93 -20.91
CA GLN A 643 7.13 15.46 -21.87
C GLN A 643 6.49 15.92 -23.18
N CYS A 644 5.47 15.19 -23.67
CA CYS A 644 4.71 15.65 -24.84
C CYS A 644 3.97 16.97 -24.54
N TRP A 645 3.35 17.11 -23.37
CA TRP A 645 2.71 18.36 -22.95
C TRP A 645 3.70 19.51 -22.85
N GLN A 646 4.87 19.29 -22.21
CA GLN A 646 5.97 20.26 -22.16
C GLN A 646 6.36 20.75 -23.56
N GLY A 647 6.53 19.84 -24.52
CA GLY A 647 6.90 20.18 -25.89
C GLY A 647 5.82 20.97 -26.65
N VAL A 648 4.53 20.74 -26.35
CA VAL A 648 3.42 21.52 -26.92
C VAL A 648 3.40 22.93 -26.34
N VAL A 649 3.52 23.05 -25.01
CA VAL A 649 3.61 24.34 -24.32
C VAL A 649 4.79 25.16 -24.84
N ARG A 650 5.98 24.55 -24.91
CA ARG A 650 7.18 25.18 -25.46
C ARG A 650 6.94 25.78 -26.86
N LYS A 651 6.34 25.01 -27.78
CA LYS A 651 6.05 25.48 -29.14
C LYS A 651 5.04 26.63 -29.17
N GLN A 652 4.03 26.61 -28.29
CA GLN A 652 3.06 27.70 -28.18
C GLN A 652 3.71 28.99 -27.65
N VAL A 653 4.51 28.88 -26.59
CA VAL A 653 5.25 29.99 -26.00
C VAL A 653 6.24 30.58 -27.01
N GLN A 654 7.01 29.73 -27.68
CA GLN A 654 7.96 30.16 -28.71
C GLN A 654 7.27 30.95 -29.83
N ARG A 655 6.21 30.39 -30.43
CA ARG A 655 5.46 31.05 -31.52
C ARG A 655 4.86 32.38 -31.07
N PHE A 656 4.33 32.43 -29.84
CA PHE A 656 3.78 33.66 -29.29
C PHE A 656 4.86 34.73 -29.12
N LEU A 657 6.00 34.39 -28.52
CA LEU A 657 7.08 35.34 -28.27
C LEU A 657 7.74 35.83 -29.57
N GLU A 658 7.95 34.95 -30.56
CA GLU A 658 8.43 35.34 -31.89
C GLU A 658 7.54 36.41 -32.55
N MET A 659 6.21 36.36 -32.33
CA MET A 659 5.25 37.30 -32.92
C MET A 659 4.97 38.54 -32.05
N ALA A 660 5.14 38.47 -30.73
CA ALA A 660 4.60 39.47 -29.80
C ALA A 660 5.62 40.13 -28.87
N TRP A 661 6.91 39.78 -28.94
CA TRP A 661 7.92 40.25 -27.97
C TRP A 661 8.04 41.78 -27.83
N ASN A 662 7.72 42.55 -28.87
CA ASN A 662 7.81 44.02 -28.87
C ASN A 662 6.45 44.73 -28.67
N ASN A 663 5.38 43.99 -28.35
CA ASN A 663 4.06 44.57 -28.15
C ASN A 663 3.93 45.17 -26.75
N VAL A 664 3.26 46.32 -26.64
CA VAL A 664 2.97 46.98 -25.35
C VAL A 664 2.12 46.08 -24.43
N ASP A 665 1.21 45.29 -25.00
CA ASP A 665 0.36 44.34 -24.27
C ASP A 665 1.00 42.94 -24.08
N LEU A 666 2.33 42.80 -24.20
CA LEU A 666 3.01 41.51 -24.13
C LEU A 666 2.61 40.73 -22.87
N VAL A 667 2.78 41.33 -21.70
CA VAL A 667 2.61 40.65 -20.40
C VAL A 667 1.16 40.22 -20.17
N PRO A 668 0.12 41.07 -20.36
CA PRO A 668 -1.28 40.65 -20.24
C PRO A 668 -1.67 39.52 -21.20
N ARG A 669 -1.19 39.55 -22.46
CA ARG A 669 -1.47 38.50 -23.45
C ARG A 669 -0.77 37.17 -23.09
N LEU A 670 0.47 37.25 -22.59
CA LEU A 670 1.21 36.08 -22.10
C LEU A 670 0.50 35.44 -20.89
N CYS A 671 -0.01 36.25 -19.96
CA CYS A 671 -0.83 35.78 -18.84
C CYS A 671 -2.11 35.09 -19.29
N SER A 672 -2.80 35.67 -20.27
CA SER A 672 -3.99 35.06 -20.85
C SER A 672 -3.69 33.71 -21.50
N MET A 673 -2.54 33.58 -22.17
CA MET A 673 -2.09 32.30 -22.74
C MET A 673 -1.77 31.29 -21.64
N TYR A 674 -1.05 31.69 -20.58
CA TYR A 674 -0.78 30.82 -19.42
C TYR A 674 -2.06 30.31 -18.79
N ARG A 675 -3.05 31.20 -18.54
CA ARG A 675 -4.37 30.80 -18.03
C ARG A 675 -5.07 29.80 -18.96
N ALA A 676 -5.09 30.07 -20.26
CA ALA A 676 -5.70 29.16 -21.23
C ALA A 676 -5.03 27.77 -21.25
N LEU A 677 -3.69 27.72 -21.18
CA LEU A 677 -2.93 26.48 -21.12
C LEU A 677 -3.14 25.73 -19.79
N ARG A 678 -3.21 26.45 -18.67
CA ARG A 678 -3.51 25.88 -17.35
C ARG A 678 -4.92 25.29 -17.31
N CYS A 679 -5.93 26.00 -17.81
CA CYS A 679 -7.28 25.46 -17.91
C CYS A 679 -7.34 24.22 -18.82
N ALA A 680 -6.67 24.26 -19.98
CA ALA A 680 -6.60 23.10 -20.88
C ALA A 680 -5.91 21.89 -20.23
N MET A 681 -4.84 22.13 -19.46
CA MET A 681 -4.16 21.09 -18.68
C MET A 681 -5.10 20.47 -17.64
N ASP A 682 -5.79 21.30 -16.84
CA ASP A 682 -6.72 20.84 -15.81
C ASP A 682 -7.88 20.03 -16.43
N GLU A 683 -8.38 20.44 -17.59
CA GLU A 683 -9.44 19.72 -18.33
C GLU A 683 -8.98 18.38 -18.93
N MET A 684 -7.70 18.24 -19.30
CA MET A 684 -7.19 17.05 -19.97
C MET A 684 -6.57 16.03 -19.01
N PHE A 685 -5.85 16.50 -17.99
CA PHE A 685 -5.03 15.67 -17.11
C PHE A 685 -5.46 15.73 -15.64
N GLY A 686 -6.37 16.64 -15.27
CA GLY A 686 -6.74 16.91 -13.88
C GLY A 686 -5.64 17.67 -13.11
N GLN A 687 -5.84 17.85 -11.80
CA GLN A 687 -4.93 18.60 -10.92
C GLN A 687 -3.70 17.79 -10.49
N GLN A 688 -2.97 17.23 -11.46
CA GLN A 688 -1.76 16.47 -11.18
C GLN A 688 -0.51 17.37 -11.24
N THR A 689 0.30 17.34 -10.17
CA THR A 689 1.50 18.19 -10.03
C THR A 689 2.53 17.97 -11.15
N ARG A 690 2.64 16.75 -11.68
CA ARG A 690 3.55 16.41 -12.79
C ARG A 690 3.28 17.23 -14.05
N PHE A 691 2.01 17.48 -14.36
CA PHE A 691 1.63 18.26 -15.54
C PHE A 691 1.76 19.77 -15.32
N LEU A 692 1.58 20.23 -14.08
CA LEU A 692 1.87 21.61 -13.70
C LEU A 692 3.37 21.91 -13.81
N LEU A 693 4.23 20.97 -13.42
CA LEU A 693 5.69 21.09 -13.60
C LEU A 693 6.06 21.11 -15.09
N SER A 694 5.47 20.26 -15.92
CA SER A 694 5.76 20.29 -17.36
C SER A 694 5.22 21.53 -18.06
N LEU A 695 4.15 22.14 -17.56
CA LEU A 695 3.71 23.48 -17.98
C LEU A 695 4.80 24.52 -17.68
N ARG A 696 5.31 24.57 -16.44
CA ARG A 696 6.38 25.51 -16.05
C ARG A 696 7.65 25.32 -16.89
N LEU A 697 8.13 24.08 -17.00
CA LEU A 697 9.31 23.75 -17.82
C LEU A 697 9.10 24.10 -19.30
N GLY A 698 7.88 23.97 -19.83
CA GLY A 698 7.56 24.39 -21.19
C GLY A 698 7.72 25.89 -21.41
N PHE A 699 7.37 26.72 -20.43
CA PHE A 699 7.62 28.16 -20.45
C PHE A 699 9.12 28.47 -20.32
N CYS A 700 9.84 27.78 -19.42
CA CYS A 700 11.28 27.93 -19.27
C CYS A 700 12.02 27.63 -20.59
N GLU A 701 11.73 26.48 -21.20
CA GLU A 701 12.34 26.11 -22.48
C GLU A 701 11.94 27.06 -23.61
N GLY A 702 10.69 27.56 -23.62
CA GLY A 702 10.22 28.52 -24.60
C GLY A 702 11.01 29.84 -24.53
N MET A 703 11.29 30.32 -23.31
CA MET A 703 12.11 31.50 -23.07
C MET A 703 13.58 31.30 -23.46
N LEU A 704 14.14 30.10 -23.22
CA LEU A 704 15.52 29.76 -23.58
C LEU A 704 15.77 29.65 -25.10
N GLN A 705 14.71 29.48 -25.92
CA GLN A 705 14.84 29.49 -27.38
C GLN A 705 14.98 30.90 -27.97
N LEU A 706 14.72 31.95 -27.17
CA LEU A 706 14.89 33.33 -27.60
C LEU A 706 16.36 33.74 -27.65
N SER A 707 16.67 34.80 -28.39
CA SER A 707 17.99 35.44 -28.30
C SER A 707 18.16 36.06 -26.91
N TYR A 708 19.39 36.09 -26.40
CA TYR A 708 19.68 36.61 -25.06
C TYR A 708 19.09 38.02 -24.82
N LEU A 709 19.21 38.93 -25.80
CA LEU A 709 18.68 40.30 -25.71
C LEU A 709 17.14 40.34 -25.65
N THR A 710 16.46 39.48 -26.41
CA THR A 710 14.99 39.44 -26.38
C THR A 710 14.49 38.82 -25.07
N ALA A 711 15.16 37.79 -24.57
CA ALA A 711 14.86 37.23 -23.26
C ALA A 711 15.05 38.27 -22.12
N LEU A 712 16.13 39.07 -22.18
CA LEU A 712 16.36 40.18 -21.24
C LEU A 712 15.25 41.23 -21.31
N HIS A 713 14.83 41.62 -22.52
CA HIS A 713 13.74 42.58 -22.66
C HIS A 713 12.44 42.04 -22.06
N VAL A 714 12.11 40.78 -22.31
CA VAL A 714 10.89 40.16 -21.75
C VAL A 714 10.95 40.09 -20.22
N THR A 715 12.10 39.77 -19.62
CA THR A 715 12.23 39.76 -18.16
C THR A 715 12.18 41.15 -17.54
N GLU A 716 12.71 42.16 -18.21
CA GLU A 716 12.51 43.56 -17.84
C GLU A 716 11.03 43.95 -17.86
N GLN A 717 10.28 43.56 -18.91
CA GLN A 717 8.84 43.82 -18.99
C GLN A 717 8.07 43.16 -17.84
N PHE A 718 8.48 41.98 -17.37
CA PHE A 718 7.87 41.35 -16.20
C PHE A 718 8.08 42.17 -14.92
N ALA A 719 9.31 42.65 -14.68
CA ALA A 719 9.61 43.49 -13.53
C ALA A 719 8.82 44.81 -13.58
N ARG A 720 8.78 45.46 -14.76
CA ARG A 720 8.01 46.68 -15.02
C ARG A 720 6.51 46.48 -14.82
N TYR A 721 5.96 45.35 -15.24
CA TYR A 721 4.53 45.08 -15.09
C TYR A 721 4.13 44.90 -13.61
N ILE A 722 4.97 44.27 -12.80
CA ILE A 722 4.75 44.18 -11.34
C ILE A 722 4.75 45.59 -10.73
N ASP A 723 5.73 46.42 -11.13
CA ASP A 723 5.83 47.81 -10.68
C ASP A 723 4.57 48.63 -11.01
N GLN A 724 4.06 48.51 -12.24
CA GLN A 724 2.84 49.17 -12.69
C GLN A 724 1.60 48.73 -11.88
N LEU A 725 1.45 47.42 -11.62
CA LEU A 725 0.34 46.91 -10.82
C LEU A 725 0.39 47.36 -9.36
N ILE A 726 1.57 47.34 -8.74
CA ILE A 726 1.74 47.83 -7.36
C ILE A 726 1.39 49.31 -7.29
N THR A 727 1.86 50.10 -8.26
CA THR A 727 1.58 51.54 -8.33
C THR A 727 0.08 51.82 -8.54
N ALA A 728 -0.59 51.07 -9.42
CA ALA A 728 -2.03 51.20 -9.65
C ALA A 728 -2.86 50.89 -8.39
N ILE A 729 -2.55 49.79 -7.68
CA ILE A 729 -3.22 49.41 -6.42
C ILE A 729 -2.97 50.45 -5.32
N ARG A 730 -1.80 51.10 -5.34
CA ARG A 730 -1.48 52.16 -4.39
C ARG A 730 -2.33 53.42 -4.60
N VAL A 731 -2.61 53.76 -5.86
CA VAL A 731 -3.49 54.90 -6.20
C VAL A 731 -4.93 54.57 -5.81
N ASP A 732 -5.42 53.39 -6.16
CA ASP A 732 -6.80 52.95 -5.90
C ASP A 732 -6.85 51.66 -5.07
N SER A 733 -6.82 51.79 -3.74
CA SER A 733 -6.84 50.64 -2.81
C SER A 733 -8.08 49.73 -2.89
N SER A 734 -9.15 50.19 -3.55
CA SER A 734 -10.38 49.42 -3.80
C SER A 734 -10.34 48.58 -5.08
N ASP A 735 -9.30 48.66 -5.90
CA ASP A 735 -9.21 47.89 -7.15
C ASP A 735 -8.82 46.43 -6.92
N LEU A 736 -9.84 45.62 -6.61
CA LEU A 736 -9.72 44.17 -6.43
C LEU A 736 -9.23 43.46 -7.71
N ARG A 737 -9.47 44.02 -8.91
CA ARG A 737 -9.08 43.37 -10.17
C ARG A 737 -7.57 43.43 -10.37
N SER A 738 -6.96 44.57 -10.11
CA SER A 738 -5.50 44.72 -10.19
C SER A 738 -4.78 43.85 -9.16
N LEU A 739 -5.37 43.66 -7.97
CA LEU A 739 -4.83 42.75 -6.95
C LEU A 739 -4.93 41.27 -7.36
N GLU A 740 -6.06 40.84 -7.94
CA GLU A 740 -6.20 39.49 -8.51
C GLU A 740 -5.22 39.25 -9.66
N GLN A 741 -5.08 40.23 -10.57
CA GLN A 741 -4.12 40.16 -11.67
C GLN A 741 -2.68 40.08 -11.17
N LEU A 742 -2.33 40.83 -10.12
CA LEU A 742 -1.03 40.75 -9.49
C LEU A 742 -0.79 39.35 -8.94
N LYS A 743 -1.72 38.81 -8.15
CA LYS A 743 -1.58 37.47 -7.56
C LYS A 743 -1.39 36.38 -8.62
N GLU A 744 -2.22 36.39 -9.68
CA GLU A 744 -2.07 35.46 -10.80
C GLU A 744 -0.72 35.60 -11.50
N PHE A 745 -0.23 36.84 -11.67
CA PHE A 745 1.02 37.10 -12.33
C PHE A 745 2.23 36.67 -11.49
N LEU A 746 2.19 36.87 -10.18
CA LEU A 746 3.25 36.43 -9.29
C LEU A 746 3.38 34.89 -9.31
N ASP A 747 2.27 34.16 -9.26
CA ASP A 747 2.25 32.70 -9.40
C ASP A 747 2.84 32.24 -10.75
N PHE A 748 2.59 33.01 -11.81
CA PHE A 748 3.14 32.76 -13.14
C PHE A 748 4.66 32.97 -13.15
N VAL A 749 5.17 34.11 -12.69
CA VAL A 749 6.59 34.50 -12.75
C VAL A 749 7.53 33.52 -12.04
N LEU A 750 7.03 32.70 -11.11
CA LEU A 750 7.81 31.69 -10.39
C LEU A 750 8.60 30.73 -11.31
N PHE A 751 8.21 30.54 -12.58
CA PHE A 751 9.01 29.72 -13.51
C PHE A 751 10.43 30.26 -13.74
N LEU A 752 10.68 31.56 -13.50
CA LEU A 752 12.00 32.17 -13.66
C LEU A 752 13.03 31.65 -12.67
N SER A 753 12.63 31.08 -11.52
CA SER A 753 13.57 30.60 -10.48
C SER A 753 14.57 29.58 -11.02
N ASP A 754 14.19 28.84 -12.06
CA ASP A 754 14.98 27.75 -12.63
C ASP A 754 15.88 28.22 -13.79
N LEU A 755 15.94 29.53 -14.07
CA LEU A 755 16.67 30.13 -15.19
C LEU A 755 17.79 31.07 -14.72
N GLU A 756 18.88 31.16 -15.48
CA GLU A 756 19.93 32.16 -15.27
C GLU A 756 19.41 33.61 -15.41
N LEU A 757 18.32 33.76 -16.17
CA LEU A 757 17.57 35.01 -16.32
C LEU A 757 17.01 35.54 -15.00
N ALA A 758 16.94 34.73 -13.94
CA ALA A 758 16.58 35.18 -12.60
C ALA A 758 17.50 36.30 -12.09
N ASN A 759 18.80 36.27 -12.43
CA ASN A 759 19.73 37.33 -12.06
C ASN A 759 19.38 38.67 -12.73
N SER A 760 19.01 38.62 -14.01
CA SER A 760 18.59 39.79 -14.76
C SER A 760 17.25 40.33 -14.27
N PHE A 761 16.30 39.42 -13.99
CA PHE A 761 15.02 39.79 -13.39
C PHE A 761 15.20 40.45 -12.01
N GLU A 762 16.06 39.89 -11.15
CA GLU A 762 16.42 40.47 -9.85
C GLU A 762 17.02 41.87 -10.02
N HIS A 763 17.88 42.08 -11.01
CA HIS A 763 18.47 43.39 -11.29
C HIS A 763 17.41 44.43 -11.69
N PHE A 764 16.52 44.12 -12.63
CA PHE A 764 15.45 45.04 -13.04
C PHE A 764 14.46 45.28 -11.91
N TYR A 765 14.04 44.24 -11.19
CA TYR A 765 13.13 44.37 -10.05
C TYR A 765 13.73 45.25 -8.94
N ARG A 766 15.03 45.06 -8.63
CA ARG A 766 15.77 45.91 -7.69
C ARG A 766 15.72 47.39 -8.10
N HIS A 767 15.86 47.70 -9.38
CA HIS A 767 15.82 49.07 -9.87
C HIS A 767 14.43 49.71 -9.65
N TYR A 768 13.35 49.05 -10.07
CA TYR A 768 11.99 49.56 -9.86
C TYR A 768 11.61 49.64 -8.38
N LEU A 769 12.01 48.64 -7.59
CA LEU A 769 11.79 48.65 -6.14
C LEU A 769 12.51 49.83 -5.47
N ALA A 770 13.76 50.11 -5.87
CA ALA A 770 14.51 51.24 -5.33
C ALA A 770 13.80 52.57 -5.64
N ASP A 771 13.35 52.75 -6.89
CA ASP A 771 12.64 53.95 -7.31
C ASP A 771 11.35 54.14 -6.51
N ARG A 772 10.51 53.10 -6.38
CA ARG A 772 9.29 53.17 -5.55
C ARG A 772 9.59 53.47 -4.09
N LEU A 773 10.54 52.77 -3.49
CA LEU A 773 10.84 52.94 -2.06
C LEU A 773 11.38 54.33 -1.73
N LEU A 774 12.19 54.92 -2.60
CA LEU A 774 12.83 56.22 -2.36
C LEU A 774 11.97 57.40 -2.81
N SER A 775 11.29 57.32 -3.96
CA SER A 775 10.48 58.43 -4.47
C SER A 775 9.09 58.50 -3.82
N LEU A 776 8.47 57.34 -3.62
CA LEU A 776 7.08 57.21 -3.22
C LEU A 776 6.94 56.75 -1.76
N GLY A 777 7.95 56.07 -1.20
CA GLY A 777 7.91 55.48 0.13
C GLY A 777 7.35 54.05 0.15
N PRO A 778 7.59 53.27 1.23
CA PRO A 778 7.21 51.87 1.31
C PRO A 778 5.68 51.67 1.31
N CYS A 779 5.20 50.73 0.49
CA CYS A 779 3.81 50.28 0.46
C CYS A 779 3.62 49.00 1.30
N TRP A 780 2.42 48.79 1.85
CA TRP A 780 2.05 47.58 2.62
C TRP A 780 2.22 46.27 1.83
N LEU A 781 2.18 46.37 0.49
CA LEU A 781 2.24 45.24 -0.42
C LEU A 781 3.67 44.77 -0.72
N GLU A 782 4.68 45.62 -0.52
CA GLU A 782 6.07 45.36 -0.94
C GLU A 782 6.65 44.10 -0.29
N SER A 783 6.51 43.97 1.03
CA SER A 783 6.99 42.78 1.77
C SER A 783 6.30 41.50 1.28
N SER A 784 4.97 41.55 1.09
CA SER A 784 4.21 40.37 0.65
C SER A 784 4.58 39.94 -0.77
N VAL A 785 4.83 40.88 -1.68
CA VAL A 785 5.24 40.56 -3.06
C VAL A 785 6.65 39.98 -3.05
N VAL A 786 7.59 40.64 -2.38
CA VAL A 786 8.99 40.20 -2.28
C VAL A 786 9.11 38.81 -1.66
N ASP A 787 8.29 38.50 -0.66
CA ASP A 787 8.25 37.17 -0.06
C ASP A 787 7.70 36.11 -1.03
N HIS A 788 6.65 36.44 -1.78
CA HIS A 788 6.02 35.51 -2.72
C HIS A 788 6.94 35.13 -3.89
N ILE A 789 7.61 36.10 -4.53
CA ILE A 789 8.57 35.85 -5.62
C ILE A 789 10.01 35.72 -5.13
N GLY A 790 10.22 35.52 -3.83
CA GLY A 790 11.55 35.51 -3.22
C GLY A 790 12.49 34.44 -3.77
N ILE A 791 11.95 33.32 -4.28
CA ILE A 791 12.71 32.26 -4.95
C ILE A 791 13.27 32.67 -6.31
N CYS A 792 12.75 33.74 -6.92
CA CYS A 792 13.24 34.30 -8.17
C CYS A 792 14.39 35.29 -7.97
N PHE A 793 14.87 35.48 -6.73
CA PHE A 793 15.97 36.40 -6.39
C PHE A 793 17.19 35.62 -5.85
N PRO A 794 18.13 35.21 -6.73
CA PRO A 794 19.30 34.43 -6.34
C PRO A 794 20.14 35.09 -5.24
N ASN A 795 20.34 36.40 -5.31
CA ASN A 795 21.17 37.15 -4.36
C ASN A 795 20.37 37.76 -3.19
N ARG A 796 19.05 37.66 -3.25
CA ARG A 796 18.10 38.19 -2.27
C ARG A 796 18.23 39.71 -2.05
N PHE A 797 18.61 40.48 -3.08
CA PHE A 797 18.75 41.93 -2.95
C PHE A 797 17.44 42.63 -2.55
N PRO A 798 16.27 42.32 -3.14
CA PRO A 798 15.02 42.95 -2.74
C PRO A 798 14.68 42.73 -1.26
N GLN A 799 14.92 41.52 -0.73
CA GLN A 799 14.74 41.22 0.70
C GLN A 799 15.71 42.04 1.57
N GLN A 800 16.96 42.16 1.15
CA GLN A 800 17.97 42.96 1.87
C GLN A 800 17.65 44.46 1.86
N MET A 801 17.08 45.00 0.78
CA MET A 801 16.67 46.40 0.70
C MET A 801 15.56 46.73 1.70
N LEU A 802 14.52 45.88 1.78
CA LEU A 802 13.45 46.05 2.77
C LEU A 802 13.96 45.93 4.20
N LYS A 803 14.85 44.97 4.45
CA LYS A 803 15.52 44.84 5.76
C LYS A 803 16.33 46.09 6.10
N ASN A 804 17.11 46.61 5.15
CA ASN A 804 17.93 47.79 5.37
C ASN A 804 17.09 49.06 5.61
N LEU A 805 15.92 49.21 4.98
CA LEU A 805 14.98 50.29 5.33
C LEU A 805 14.40 50.15 6.73
N GLN A 806 14.12 48.92 7.17
CA GLN A 806 13.67 48.69 8.53
C GLN A 806 14.76 49.08 9.54
N GLU A 807 15.99 48.63 9.31
CA GLU A 807 17.16 49.00 10.12
C GLU A 807 17.40 50.53 10.11
N ALA A 808 17.19 51.20 8.97
CA ALA A 808 17.30 52.66 8.88
C ALA A 808 16.22 53.40 9.68
N LYS A 809 14.97 52.89 9.70
CA LYS A 809 13.89 53.44 10.53
C LYS A 809 14.17 53.23 12.02
N ASP A 810 14.73 52.08 12.39
CA ASP A 810 15.08 51.79 13.77
C ASP A 810 16.21 52.73 14.23
N LEU A 811 17.24 52.95 13.39
CA LEU A 811 18.30 53.95 13.64
C LEU A 811 17.76 55.38 13.77
N GLN A 812 16.76 55.78 12.97
CA GLN A 812 16.11 57.08 13.13
C GLN A 812 15.39 57.22 14.47
N ARG A 813 14.74 56.16 14.95
CA ARG A 813 14.09 56.17 16.27
C ARG A 813 15.14 56.25 17.38
N GLU A 814 16.24 55.51 17.26
CA GLU A 814 17.36 55.59 18.21
C GLU A 814 17.97 56.99 18.25
N GLU A 815 18.17 57.63 17.10
CA GLU A 815 18.69 58.99 17.01
C GLU A 815 17.73 60.01 17.64
N HIS A 816 16.43 59.89 17.37
CA HIS A 816 15.42 60.73 18.00
C HIS A 816 15.41 60.57 19.52
N LEU A 817 15.49 59.33 20.02
CA LEU A 817 15.60 59.06 21.46
C LEU A 817 16.90 59.62 22.04
N PHE A 818 18.02 59.51 21.33
CA PHE A 818 19.30 60.08 21.73
C PHE A 818 19.23 61.60 21.84
N ARG A 819 18.62 62.28 20.85
CA ARG A 819 18.38 63.73 20.91
C ARG A 819 17.54 64.14 22.12
N LEU A 820 16.48 63.38 22.43
CA LEU A 820 15.68 63.61 23.64
C LEU A 820 16.52 63.43 24.92
N GLN A 821 17.32 62.37 25.01
CA GLN A 821 18.21 62.13 26.15
C GLN A 821 19.26 63.23 26.35
N GLU A 822 19.83 63.78 25.27
CA GLU A 822 20.76 64.90 25.38
C GLU A 822 20.07 66.18 25.84
N ARG A 823 18.80 66.38 25.43
CA ARG A 823 17.98 67.50 25.89
C ARG A 823 17.63 67.36 27.37
N ASP A 824 17.19 66.18 27.80
CA ASP A 824 16.88 65.87 29.19
C ASP A 824 18.11 66.02 30.10
N ARG A 825 19.29 65.58 29.63
CA ARG A 825 20.57 65.77 30.34
C ARG A 825 20.93 67.26 30.48
N GLY A 826 20.65 68.07 29.47
CA GLY A 826 20.85 69.52 29.51
C GLY A 826 19.93 70.22 30.52
N VAL A 827 18.65 69.83 30.57
CA VAL A 827 17.69 70.37 31.56
C VAL A 827 18.07 69.94 32.98
N LEU A 828 18.47 68.68 33.19
CA LEU A 828 18.91 68.22 34.52
C LEU A 828 20.19 68.92 35.01
N SER A 829 21.11 69.29 34.10
CA SER A 829 22.26 70.12 34.47
C SER A 829 21.89 71.57 34.79
N GLU A 830 20.80 72.08 34.24
CA GLU A 830 20.27 73.41 34.59
C GLU A 830 19.49 73.37 35.92
N GLU A 831 18.79 72.27 36.23
CA GLU A 831 18.08 72.06 37.51
C GLU A 831 19.03 71.85 38.71
N GLU A 832 20.25 71.32 38.50
CA GLU A 832 21.27 71.20 39.57
C GLU A 832 21.97 72.54 39.91
N ASP A 833 21.88 73.54 39.03
CA ASP A 833 22.44 74.89 39.24
C ASP A 833 21.40 75.90 39.81
N ASP A 834 20.14 75.49 40.00
CA ASP A 834 19.00 76.36 40.37
C ASP A 834 18.57 76.28 41.87
N GLU A 835 19.47 76.02 42.82
CA GLU A 835 19.23 76.33 44.25
C GLU A 835 19.72 77.75 44.67
N GLU A 836 20.39 78.50 43.79
CA GLU A 836 20.76 79.90 44.04
C GLU A 836 20.49 80.78 42.81
N GLU A 837 19.23 81.15 42.57
CA GLU A 837 18.79 82.54 42.30
C GLU A 837 17.36 82.59 41.73
N MET A 838 16.39 82.82 42.62
CA MET A 838 15.12 83.41 42.20
C MET A 838 15.33 84.88 41.83
N VAL A 839 14.81 85.23 40.64
CA VAL A 839 14.47 86.57 40.11
C VAL A 839 15.61 87.38 39.49
N VAL A 840 15.68 87.36 38.16
CA VAL A 840 15.57 88.51 37.21
C VAL A 840 16.27 88.12 35.90
N GLU A 841 15.53 87.59 34.92
CA GLU A 841 15.47 88.17 33.56
C GLU A 841 14.50 87.38 32.67
N GLU A 842 13.32 87.97 32.51
CA GLU A 842 12.30 87.67 31.51
C GLU A 842 12.78 88.07 30.08
N ARG A 843 14.08 87.86 29.76
CA ARG A 843 14.76 88.37 28.55
C ARG A 843 15.54 87.34 27.73
N SER A 844 15.60 86.08 28.15
CA SER A 844 16.13 84.97 27.32
C SER A 844 15.03 84.05 26.75
N MET A 845 13.76 84.34 27.04
CA MET A 845 12.60 83.55 26.56
C MET A 845 12.16 83.89 25.12
N LEU A 846 12.92 84.70 24.37
CA LEU A 846 12.56 85.17 23.01
C LEU A 846 13.60 84.87 21.92
N GLN A 847 14.48 83.88 22.10
CA GLN A 847 15.30 83.33 21.00
C GLN A 847 15.10 81.82 20.74
N TYR A 848 14.13 81.20 21.41
CA TYR A 848 13.66 79.85 21.07
C TYR A 848 12.28 79.89 20.37
N GLU A 849 12.04 80.90 19.54
CA GLU A 849 10.99 80.78 18.51
C GLU A 849 11.54 80.02 17.29
N GLY A 850 11.35 78.70 17.35
CA GLY A 850 10.89 77.91 16.22
C GLY A 850 11.57 78.14 14.87
N VAL A 851 12.80 77.62 14.70
CA VAL A 851 13.00 76.82 13.49
C VAL A 851 12.16 75.57 13.73
N LYS A 852 10.97 75.50 13.11
CA LYS A 852 10.33 74.21 12.89
C LYS A 852 11.39 73.36 12.21
N ASP A 853 12.05 72.47 12.95
CA ASP A 853 12.90 71.45 12.35
C ASP A 853 12.05 70.85 11.24
N ALA A 854 12.47 71.04 10.00
CA ALA A 854 11.88 70.30 8.91
C ALA A 854 11.97 68.82 9.33
N ASP A 855 10.91 68.06 9.14
CA ASP A 855 10.88 66.64 9.50
C ASP A 855 11.78 65.89 8.49
N VAL A 856 13.10 66.02 8.66
CA VAL A 856 14.12 65.52 7.72
C VAL A 856 14.34 64.05 8.01
N GLN A 857 13.90 63.20 7.07
CA GLN A 857 14.06 61.76 7.16
C GLN A 857 15.43 61.32 6.58
N ILE A 858 16.41 61.03 7.45
CA ILE A 858 17.77 60.59 7.06
C ILE A 858 17.87 59.05 7.07
N SER A 859 18.00 58.39 5.91
CA SER A 859 18.06 56.92 5.82
C SER A 859 19.46 56.43 5.45
N VAL A 860 20.06 55.60 6.30
CA VAL A 860 21.38 54.98 6.03
C VAL A 860 21.21 53.73 5.15
N LEU A 861 21.68 53.81 3.91
CA LEU A 861 21.52 52.75 2.91
C LEU A 861 22.82 52.00 2.64
N SER A 862 22.75 50.67 2.50
CA SER A 862 23.92 49.84 2.19
C SER A 862 24.24 49.83 0.69
N PRO A 863 25.46 50.19 0.26
CA PRO A 863 25.81 50.23 -1.17
C PRO A 863 25.83 48.85 -1.84
N ARG A 864 25.72 47.75 -1.07
CA ARG A 864 25.68 46.38 -1.60
C ARG A 864 24.32 46.06 -2.24
N CYS A 865 23.23 46.46 -1.59
CA CYS A 865 21.87 46.14 -2.02
C CYS A 865 21.13 47.30 -2.71
N TRP A 866 21.66 48.53 -2.65
CA TRP A 866 21.12 49.69 -3.37
C TRP A 866 21.96 50.06 -4.59
N SER A 867 21.32 50.41 -5.69
CA SER A 867 22.01 50.90 -6.90
C SER A 867 21.84 52.42 -6.97
N ILE A 868 22.74 53.16 -6.31
CA ILE A 868 22.73 54.62 -6.29
C ILE A 868 23.69 55.12 -7.37
N SER A 869 23.28 56.13 -8.14
CA SER A 869 24.14 56.75 -9.15
C SER A 869 25.34 57.41 -8.50
N SER A 870 26.51 57.34 -9.13
CA SER A 870 27.70 58.07 -8.67
C SER A 870 27.51 59.59 -8.65
N LEU A 871 26.51 60.10 -9.38
CA LEU A 871 26.12 61.50 -9.39
C LEU A 871 25.44 61.96 -8.09
N CYS A 872 25.00 61.03 -7.24
CA CYS A 872 24.34 61.33 -5.97
C CYS A 872 25.32 61.40 -4.79
N TYR A 873 26.62 61.25 -5.02
CA TYR A 873 27.64 61.27 -3.96
C TYR A 873 28.14 62.71 -3.72
N LEU A 874 28.04 63.19 -2.48
CA LEU A 874 28.48 64.52 -2.07
C LEU A 874 29.61 64.41 -1.03
N ASP A 875 30.81 64.88 -1.37
CA ASP A 875 31.97 64.84 -0.45
C ASP A 875 31.80 65.78 0.76
N ASP A 876 31.08 66.89 0.60
CA ASP A 876 30.82 67.87 1.66
C ASP A 876 29.40 68.45 1.53
N PRO A 877 28.41 67.92 2.28
CA PRO A 877 27.01 68.32 2.16
C PRO A 877 26.76 69.78 2.55
N SER A 878 27.62 70.38 3.39
CA SER A 878 27.48 71.77 3.86
C SER A 878 27.66 72.81 2.76
N LYS A 879 28.31 72.45 1.64
CA LYS A 879 28.55 73.34 0.50
C LYS A 879 27.39 73.40 -0.49
N TYR A 880 26.54 72.38 -0.50
CA TYR A 880 25.52 72.19 -1.55
C TYR A 880 24.09 72.19 -1.00
N LEU A 881 23.88 71.99 0.30
CA LEU A 881 22.57 71.96 0.94
C LEU A 881 22.35 73.19 1.84
N PRO A 882 21.11 73.70 1.96
CA PRO A 882 20.77 74.75 2.92
C PRO A 882 21.02 74.33 4.37
N GLU A 883 21.25 75.30 5.27
CA GLU A 883 21.49 75.08 6.70
C GLU A 883 20.38 74.27 7.39
N THR A 884 19.14 74.39 6.90
CA THR A 884 17.97 73.64 7.37
C THR A 884 18.07 72.12 7.12
N LEU A 885 18.92 71.68 6.20
CA LEU A 885 19.17 70.26 5.89
C LEU A 885 20.56 69.81 6.33
N SER A 886 21.57 70.69 6.27
CA SER A 886 22.94 70.35 6.67
C SER A 886 23.07 70.15 8.17
N ASN A 887 22.38 70.94 9.00
CA ASN A 887 22.47 70.83 10.46
C ASN A 887 21.95 69.47 10.97
N PRO A 888 20.73 69.01 10.59
CA PRO A 888 20.26 67.67 10.95
C PRO A 888 21.20 66.54 10.46
N LEU A 889 21.78 66.67 9.27
CA LEU A 889 22.71 65.68 8.71
C LEU A 889 24.03 65.59 9.50
N LEU A 890 24.59 66.72 9.93
CA LEU A 890 25.80 66.76 10.76
C LEU A 890 25.54 66.13 12.14
N HIS A 891 24.44 66.49 12.80
CA HIS A 891 24.05 65.87 14.08
C HIS A 891 23.83 64.37 13.96
N PHE A 892 23.17 63.91 12.89
CA PHE A 892 22.99 62.50 12.62
C PHE A 892 24.33 61.78 12.37
N THR A 893 25.27 62.42 11.68
CA THR A 893 26.62 61.89 11.44
C THR A 893 27.39 61.71 12.74
N ASP A 894 27.29 62.69 13.65
CA ASP A 894 27.88 62.60 14.99
C ASP A 894 27.25 61.48 15.84
N PHE A 895 25.92 61.34 15.81
CA PHE A 895 25.22 60.22 16.45
C PHE A 895 25.70 58.88 15.88
N TYR A 896 25.74 58.75 14.56
CA TYR A 896 26.09 57.51 13.88
C TYR A 896 27.55 57.08 14.13
N THR A 897 28.47 58.03 14.23
CA THR A 897 29.87 57.76 14.60
C THR A 897 30.01 57.36 16.06
N LYS A 898 29.30 58.04 16.98
CA LYS A 898 29.26 57.70 18.41
C LYS A 898 28.64 56.33 18.67
N SER A 899 27.52 56.00 18.01
CA SER A 899 26.83 54.72 18.15
C SER A 899 27.69 53.56 17.63
N LYS A 900 28.39 53.74 16.49
CA LYS A 900 29.37 52.75 16.00
C LYS A 900 30.53 52.55 16.96
N CYS A 901 31.13 53.62 17.49
CA CYS A 901 32.21 53.53 18.47
C CYS A 901 31.78 52.80 19.75
N SER A 902 30.53 52.98 20.20
CA SER A 902 29.99 52.26 21.36
C SER A 902 29.72 50.77 21.11
N SER A 903 29.46 50.39 19.85
CA SER A 903 29.24 48.98 19.44
C SER A 903 30.54 48.20 19.17
N THR A 904 31.66 48.89 18.93
CA THR A 904 32.96 48.27 18.64
C THR A 904 33.79 48.04 19.91
N ALA A 905 33.31 47.15 20.77
CA ALA A 905 34.19 46.32 21.61
C ALA A 905 34.45 44.96 20.92
N SER A 906 34.77 44.99 19.63
CA SER A 906 35.37 43.88 18.89
C SER A 906 36.04 44.41 17.61
N PRO A 907 37.32 44.10 17.33
CA PRO A 907 38.07 44.78 16.29
C PRO A 907 37.81 44.15 14.92
N GLY A 908 37.47 45.00 13.95
CA GLY A 908 37.58 44.67 12.54
C GLY A 908 36.41 45.19 11.72
N LEU A 909 36.55 46.39 11.16
CA LEU A 909 36.35 46.68 9.73
C LEU A 909 36.55 48.17 9.44
N THR A 910 37.14 48.39 8.28
CA THR A 910 37.69 49.62 7.72
C THR A 910 36.66 50.72 7.43
N SER A 911 37.16 51.95 7.52
CA SER A 911 36.60 53.23 7.05
C SER A 911 35.48 53.14 5.99
N HIS A 912 34.31 53.66 6.33
CA HIS A 912 33.27 54.03 5.37
C HIS A 912 33.13 55.56 5.38
N THR A 913 33.34 56.18 4.22
CA THR A 913 32.85 57.52 3.91
C THR A 913 31.33 57.50 3.85
N CYS A 914 30.66 58.50 4.45
CA CYS A 914 29.23 58.71 4.31
C CYS A 914 28.91 59.19 2.89
N ALA A 915 27.77 58.73 2.36
CA ALA A 915 27.12 59.28 1.17
C ALA A 915 25.85 60.01 1.61
#